data_AF-A0A1H1VR60-F1
#
_entry.id   AF-A0A1H1VR60-F1
#
_cell.length_a   1.000
_cell.length_b   1.000
_cell.length_c   1.000
_cell.angle_alpha   90.00
_cell.angle_beta   90.00
_cell.angle_gamma   90.00
#
_symmetry.space_group_name_H-M   'P 1'
#
loop_
_entity.id
_entity.type
_entity.pdbx_description
1 polymer ?
#
loop_
_entity_poly.entity_id
_entity_poly.type
_entity_poly.pdbx_seq_one_letter_code
_entity_poly.pdbx_strand_id
1 'polypeptide(L)'
;MGAALRRIACWGTLLILVITAACTGKPADPPRPATRSTGPAATSFPAAPADQTDVPVGDQIDQSLSELAADGSTVVAVGQDTSANVTRPLLLRSADGGRSWRRAAIDTAGRTPGPDESVGQVTHGRKGFVALGVGGDGEFIIWHSADGRSWQRAPVDKSILRGADSIGDLVATRTGYMMVGDTRGRHGSTLGSLLTWTSPDGITWTRHVIASRVLSGVVGVPSATGLTIGDDEMIITGDVENTADTEQPNRILILRSTDNGSHWTKINTPADLAGGYRAYSQDLIFADGRYLLLALGDGADSDGSSWDSVLLSGGPDGTRWRRVASPTATGSSADDYGQVLLPMPTTDGTGHGWLVAGSIGKSPSDGLLAVGSAASTLRRLRSDALTGTRSQELTDGLVADGAAILLGSDGRTGSDDPMILRVEGDLVSRVDLGDLGGTAVPDVDAVIKTAGGYRAVGTLNRTPLLWTGRDGLSWRPQVLPARGHGGVISARATDVAADTDGTAIAVGTLTRNRGSWLGVWSIDAAGRPQQLNAPEFVSPVADDYGYLEARTITHGAGGWVIGAVHSANGRNDIWLLHSSDGEHWTRAKGTVRARLDEDSERDHRTPWATFHGPANGDIVVSRVVPVGRGFVAVGATFDGATAVPVSWRSDDGLTWTEREALPLPAGVSDVGVEAAAGSPTSVVAAGQTSGRVPDDEQARVSWRLDLDRAPASDRTARWRVGKKAAERSSILSILPIKGGFLGTGKATVHGAADARWWRSRDGLSWSQVPLPRRRTSGAGEQRIEKVLPAADGLLLWGWDVPPAGGGDYTVRVPMPQ
;
A
#
# COMPACT_ATOMS: atom_id res chain seq x y z
N MET A 1 -32.33 -26.21 65.26
CA MET A 1 -32.20 -24.78 64.93
C MET A 1 -31.50 -24.70 63.58
N GLY A 2 -32.07 -24.32 62.44
CA GLY A 2 -33.46 -23.94 62.10
C GLY A 2 -33.43 -22.74 61.12
N ALA A 3 -33.99 -22.77 59.91
CA ALA A 3 -34.71 -23.80 59.13
C ALA A 3 -34.39 -23.59 57.60
N ALA A 4 -34.96 -24.24 56.58
CA ALA A 4 -36.08 -25.19 56.44
C ALA A 4 -35.81 -26.15 55.23
N LEU A 5 -36.38 -27.36 55.16
CA LEU A 5 -37.61 -27.76 54.42
C LEU A 5 -37.63 -27.34 52.92
N ARG A 6 -37.45 -28.26 51.96
CA ARG A 6 -38.46 -29.18 51.32
C ARG A 6 -39.34 -28.48 50.24
N ARG A 7 -39.80 -29.09 49.13
CA ARG A 7 -39.56 -30.38 48.40
C ARG A 7 -40.45 -30.36 47.12
N ILE A 8 -40.17 -31.22 46.11
CA ILE A 8 -41.15 -31.76 45.12
C ILE A 8 -41.66 -30.69 44.09
N ALA A 9 -42.02 -30.98 42.83
CA ALA A 9 -42.62 -32.19 42.23
C ALA A 9 -42.10 -32.63 40.85
N CYS A 10 -42.52 -33.83 40.44
CA CYS A 10 -42.38 -34.39 39.09
C CYS A 10 -43.73 -34.92 38.59
N TRP A 11 -44.05 -34.66 37.31
CA TRP A 11 -44.97 -35.39 36.42
C TRP A 11 -44.41 -35.16 34.99
N GLY A 12 -44.38 -36.06 34.00
CA GLY A 12 -45.10 -37.32 33.77
C GLY A 12 -45.88 -37.18 32.44
N THR A 13 -45.42 -37.69 31.29
CA THR A 13 -45.76 -39.00 30.65
C THR A 13 -44.99 -39.03 29.31
N LEU A 14 -44.09 -39.95 28.91
CA LEU A 14 -44.09 -41.42 28.69
C LEU A 14 -44.58 -41.89 27.29
N LEU A 15 -43.63 -42.39 26.46
CA LEU A 15 -43.79 -43.26 25.26
C LEU A 15 -44.49 -42.65 24.00
N ILE A 16 -44.26 -43.08 22.74
CA ILE A 16 -43.57 -44.27 22.14
C ILE A 16 -42.62 -43.87 20.97
N LEU A 17 -41.63 -44.74 20.69
CA LEU A 17 -40.95 -45.08 19.40
C LEU A 17 -41.83 -44.89 18.12
N VAL A 18 -41.35 -44.78 16.87
CA VAL A 18 -40.22 -45.41 16.11
C VAL A 18 -39.90 -44.52 14.85
N ILE A 19 -38.88 -44.71 13.98
CA ILE A 19 -37.79 -45.72 13.90
C ILE A 19 -36.40 -45.01 14.10
N THR A 20 -35.33 -45.00 13.29
CA THR A 20 -34.94 -45.57 11.96
C THR A 20 -33.40 -45.78 11.88
N ALA A 21 -32.97 -46.67 10.96
CA ALA A 21 -31.62 -46.92 10.39
C ALA A 21 -30.36 -46.19 10.96
N ALA A 22 -29.30 -46.96 11.24
CA ALA A 22 -28.01 -46.46 11.70
C ALA A 22 -27.02 -46.13 10.55
N CYS A 23 -26.31 -45.02 10.69
CA CYS A 23 -25.03 -44.75 10.03
C CYS A 23 -23.98 -44.40 11.12
N THR A 24 -22.78 -44.95 11.02
CA THR A 24 -21.78 -44.91 12.11
C THR A 24 -20.95 -43.63 12.11
N GLY A 25 -21.18 -42.75 13.08
CA GLY A 25 -20.29 -41.63 13.43
C GLY A 25 -19.67 -41.84 14.82
N LYS A 26 -18.37 -41.55 14.98
CA LYS A 26 -17.76 -41.44 16.31
C LYS A 26 -18.29 -40.18 17.02
N PRO A 27 -18.44 -40.19 18.36
CA PRO A 27 -18.60 -38.94 19.11
C PRO A 27 -17.39 -38.03 18.85
N ALA A 28 -17.64 -36.74 18.62
CA ALA A 28 -16.58 -35.75 18.62
C ALA A 28 -16.09 -35.50 20.06
N ASP A 29 -14.78 -35.33 20.26
CA ASP A 29 -14.25 -34.86 21.54
C ASP A 29 -14.84 -33.48 21.87
N PRO A 30 -15.19 -33.21 23.14
CA PRO A 30 -15.58 -31.87 23.56
C PRO A 30 -14.42 -30.90 23.33
N PRO A 31 -14.67 -29.65 22.88
CA PRO A 31 -13.62 -28.70 22.57
C PRO A 31 -12.76 -28.42 23.81
N ARG A 32 -11.48 -28.83 23.76
CA ARG A 32 -10.54 -28.55 24.84
C ARG A 32 -10.46 -27.04 25.07
N PRO A 33 -10.56 -26.54 26.31
CA PRO A 33 -10.42 -25.12 26.58
C PRO A 33 -9.05 -24.64 26.11
N ALA A 34 -9.03 -23.52 25.38
CA ALA A 34 -7.81 -22.96 24.81
C ALA A 34 -6.79 -22.67 25.93
N THR A 35 -5.69 -23.43 25.95
CA THR A 35 -4.64 -23.29 26.96
C THR A 35 -4.01 -21.91 26.83
N ARG A 36 -4.22 -21.03 27.83
CA ARG A 36 -3.52 -19.74 27.92
C ARG A 36 -2.01 -19.98 27.95
N SER A 37 -1.36 -19.73 26.81
CA SER A 37 0.09 -19.86 26.66
C SER A 37 0.81 -18.88 27.59
N THR A 38 1.72 -19.39 28.43
CA THR A 38 2.44 -18.63 29.47
C THR A 38 3.82 -18.10 29.01
N GLY A 39 4.06 -18.02 27.70
CA GLY A 39 5.25 -17.35 27.16
C GLY A 39 5.20 -15.83 27.27
N PRO A 40 6.35 -15.13 27.16
CA PRO A 40 6.40 -13.67 27.19
C PRO A 40 5.58 -13.04 26.06
N ALA A 41 5.17 -11.79 26.25
CA ALA A 41 4.50 -11.00 25.22
C ALA A 41 5.48 -10.62 24.08
N ALA A 42 4.92 -10.42 22.89
CA ALA A 42 5.62 -9.74 21.80
C ALA A 42 5.45 -8.23 21.95
N THR A 43 6.50 -7.45 21.68
CA THR A 43 6.48 -5.98 21.72
C THR A 43 6.62 -5.42 20.31
N SER A 44 5.69 -4.57 19.89
CA SER A 44 5.80 -3.79 18.64
C SER A 44 6.65 -2.54 18.81
N PHE A 45 7.16 -2.02 17.71
CA PHE A 45 7.97 -0.80 17.70
C PHE A 45 7.07 0.45 17.83
N PRO A 46 7.34 1.38 18.77
CA PRO A 46 6.54 2.59 18.95
C PRO A 46 6.90 3.67 17.92
N ALA A 47 5.93 4.48 17.52
CA ALA A 47 6.16 5.69 16.74
C ALA A 47 6.95 6.76 17.52
N ALA A 48 7.66 7.64 16.80
CA ALA A 48 8.35 8.77 17.41
C ALA A 48 7.37 9.82 17.99
N PRO A 49 7.73 10.55 19.06
CA PRO A 49 6.99 11.72 19.50
C PRO A 49 6.88 12.80 18.41
N ALA A 50 5.70 13.36 18.21
CA ALA A 50 5.43 14.38 17.18
C ALA A 50 6.11 15.75 17.44
N ASP A 51 6.70 15.94 18.62
CA ASP A 51 7.45 17.14 19.02
C ASP A 51 8.96 17.06 18.73
N GLN A 52 9.44 16.04 18.03
CA GLN A 52 10.82 15.97 17.52
C GLN A 52 10.98 16.85 16.26
N THR A 53 11.02 18.18 16.46
CA THR A 53 10.88 19.26 15.47
C THR A 53 11.90 19.34 14.30
N ASP A 54 12.72 18.32 14.07
CA ASP A 54 13.89 18.41 13.18
C ASP A 54 13.68 17.94 11.73
N VAL A 55 12.56 17.26 11.43
CA VAL A 55 12.12 16.91 10.06
C VAL A 55 10.58 16.84 9.99
N PRO A 56 9.89 17.71 9.22
CA PRO A 56 8.47 17.54 8.89
C PRO A 56 8.30 16.85 7.52
N VAL A 57 8.27 15.51 7.53
CA VAL A 57 7.88 14.67 6.38
C VAL A 57 6.96 13.57 6.87
N GLY A 58 5.71 13.60 6.42
CA GLY A 58 4.62 12.76 6.90
C GLY A 58 4.16 13.13 8.31
N ASP A 59 2.88 13.39 8.49
CA ASP A 59 2.25 12.91 9.72
C ASP A 59 2.18 11.37 9.64
N GLN A 60 1.97 10.70 10.77
CA GLN A 60 2.41 9.31 10.91
C GLN A 60 1.50 8.28 10.20
N ILE A 61 0.46 8.76 9.51
CA ILE A 61 -0.66 7.99 8.96
C ILE A 61 -1.18 8.78 7.75
N ASP A 62 -1.12 8.24 6.53
CA ASP A 62 -1.81 8.84 5.38
C ASP A 62 -3.34 8.70 5.60
N GLN A 63 -4.15 9.74 5.35
CA GLN A 63 -5.60 9.71 5.60
C GLN A 63 -6.42 10.28 4.44
N SER A 64 -7.13 9.41 3.72
CA SER A 64 -7.97 9.81 2.58
C SER A 64 -9.46 9.59 2.90
N LEU A 65 -10.30 10.57 2.57
CA LEU A 65 -11.75 10.44 2.53
C LEU A 65 -12.21 10.24 1.07
N SER A 66 -13.36 9.60 0.86
CA SER A 66 -13.81 9.10 -0.45
C SER A 66 -15.26 9.47 -0.79
N GLU A 67 -16.20 9.39 0.15
CA GLU A 67 -17.61 9.74 -0.09
C GLU A 67 -18.29 10.33 1.16
N LEU A 68 -19.27 11.22 0.94
CA LEU A 68 -20.18 11.81 1.92
C LEU A 68 -21.61 11.26 1.85
N ALA A 69 -22.26 11.16 3.00
CA ALA A 69 -23.72 11.00 3.08
C ALA A 69 -24.32 11.89 4.16
N ALA A 70 -25.57 12.34 3.97
CA ALA A 70 -26.24 13.26 4.91
C ALA A 70 -27.65 12.82 5.35
N ASP A 71 -27.96 13.13 6.60
CA ASP A 71 -29.30 13.14 7.20
C ASP A 71 -29.54 14.51 7.86
N GLY A 72 -30.12 15.44 7.12
CA GLY A 72 -30.33 16.83 7.57
C GLY A 72 -29.02 17.56 7.89
N SER A 73 -28.73 17.79 9.17
CA SER A 73 -27.47 18.37 9.65
C SER A 73 -26.42 17.32 10.06
N THR A 74 -26.80 16.04 10.15
CA THR A 74 -25.82 14.95 10.34
C THR A 74 -25.18 14.65 9.01
N VAL A 75 -23.86 14.64 8.97
CA VAL A 75 -23.08 14.29 7.78
C VAL A 75 -22.05 13.25 8.16
N VAL A 76 -21.89 12.23 7.34
CA VAL A 76 -20.86 11.20 7.44
C VAL A 76 -19.89 11.42 6.29
N ALA A 77 -18.59 11.24 6.56
CA ALA A 77 -17.57 11.04 5.55
C ALA A 77 -16.94 9.65 5.78
N VAL A 78 -16.68 8.89 4.73
CA VAL A 78 -15.96 7.62 4.82
C VAL A 78 -14.67 7.64 4.02
N GLY A 79 -13.79 6.69 4.31
CA GLY A 79 -12.49 6.56 3.69
C GLY A 79 -11.62 5.59 4.47
N GLN A 80 -10.33 5.90 4.57
CA GLN A 80 -9.31 5.04 5.17
C GLN A 80 -8.18 5.81 5.86
N ASP A 81 -7.56 5.16 6.85
CA ASP A 81 -6.25 5.55 7.36
C ASP A 81 -5.22 4.46 7.05
N THR A 82 -4.02 4.85 6.59
CA THR A 82 -2.96 3.93 6.18
C THR A 82 -1.65 4.27 6.90
N SER A 83 -0.98 3.27 7.46
CA SER A 83 0.36 3.47 8.04
C SER A 83 1.21 2.21 7.82
N ALA A 84 2.36 2.39 7.18
CA ALA A 84 3.14 1.31 6.59
C ALA A 84 2.27 0.36 5.75
N ASN A 85 2.23 -0.93 6.08
CA ASN A 85 1.46 -1.95 5.37
C ASN A 85 0.07 -2.21 5.98
N VAL A 86 -0.53 -1.24 6.69
CA VAL A 86 -1.82 -1.43 7.37
C VAL A 86 -2.76 -0.30 7.02
N THR A 87 -3.71 -0.56 6.13
CA THR A 87 -4.89 0.29 5.90
C THR A 87 -6.04 -0.10 6.85
N ARG A 88 -6.88 0.87 7.24
CA ARG A 88 -8.00 0.71 8.18
C ARG A 88 -9.19 1.60 7.78
N PRO A 89 -10.42 1.23 8.15
CA PRO A 89 -11.60 2.04 7.87
C PRO A 89 -11.60 3.35 8.67
N LEU A 90 -11.70 4.48 7.97
CA LEU A 90 -11.92 5.81 8.55
C LEU A 90 -13.36 6.22 8.28
N LEU A 91 -14.12 6.51 9.34
CA LEU A 91 -15.46 7.08 9.25
C LEU A 91 -15.52 8.28 10.17
N LEU A 92 -15.88 9.44 9.63
CA LEU A 92 -16.05 10.70 10.36
C LEU A 92 -17.52 11.08 10.37
N ARG A 93 -17.94 11.80 11.41
CA ARG A 93 -19.31 12.28 11.58
C ARG A 93 -19.33 13.73 12.06
N SER A 94 -20.06 14.58 11.35
CA SER A 94 -20.55 15.88 11.81
C SER A 94 -22.00 15.75 12.31
N ALA A 95 -22.41 16.61 13.24
CA ALA A 95 -23.80 16.76 13.69
C ALA A 95 -24.41 18.13 13.30
N ASP A 96 -23.58 18.99 12.71
CA ASP A 96 -23.72 20.44 12.68
C ASP A 96 -23.44 21.00 11.28
N GLY A 97 -23.83 20.27 10.23
CA GLY A 97 -23.72 20.73 8.85
C GLY A 97 -22.27 20.85 8.35
N GLY A 98 -21.41 19.90 8.75
CA GLY A 98 -20.01 19.84 8.36
C GLY A 98 -19.08 20.81 9.12
N ARG A 99 -19.55 21.49 10.18
CA ARG A 99 -18.77 22.51 10.90
C ARG A 99 -17.79 21.94 11.92
N SER A 100 -18.11 20.79 12.53
CA SER A 100 -17.16 20.02 13.35
C SER A 100 -17.30 18.52 13.10
N TRP A 101 -16.17 17.81 13.15
CA TRP A 101 -16.09 16.39 12.81
C TRP A 101 -15.51 15.57 13.97
N ARG A 102 -15.94 14.32 14.07
CA ARG A 102 -15.41 13.34 15.03
C ARG A 102 -15.38 11.96 14.40
N ARG A 103 -14.34 11.17 14.68
CA ARG A 103 -14.26 9.77 14.25
C ARG A 103 -15.41 8.96 14.86
N ALA A 104 -16.12 8.21 14.02
CA ALA A 104 -17.23 7.34 14.42
C ALA A 104 -16.73 6.02 15.03
N ALA A 105 -17.57 5.38 15.84
CA ALA A 105 -17.25 4.09 16.45
C ALA A 105 -17.65 2.94 15.52
N ILE A 106 -16.71 2.03 15.25
CA ILE A 106 -16.96 0.81 14.48
C ILE A 106 -17.04 -0.36 15.45
N ASP A 107 -18.22 -0.98 15.57
CA ASP A 107 -18.39 -2.25 16.25
C ASP A 107 -17.71 -3.36 15.44
N THR A 108 -16.94 -4.12 16.18
CA THR A 108 -15.99 -5.14 15.75
C THR A 108 -16.52 -6.55 15.99
N ALA A 109 -17.62 -6.71 16.75
CA ALA A 109 -18.11 -8.00 17.24
C ALA A 109 -17.00 -8.87 17.90
N GLY A 110 -15.97 -8.23 18.47
CA GLY A 110 -14.81 -8.90 19.08
C GLY A 110 -13.65 -9.22 18.12
N ARG A 111 -13.74 -8.88 16.83
CA ARG A 111 -12.60 -8.85 15.88
C ARG A 111 -12.21 -7.40 15.60
N THR A 112 -11.03 -6.98 16.05
CA THR A 112 -10.35 -5.78 15.50
C THR A 112 -10.54 -5.72 13.98
N PRO A 113 -10.79 -4.55 13.37
CA PRO A 113 -10.91 -4.45 11.91
C PRO A 113 -9.71 -5.12 11.27
N GLY A 114 -9.95 -5.75 10.13
CA GLY A 114 -8.87 -6.36 9.37
C GLY A 114 -7.79 -5.33 9.02
N PRO A 115 -6.55 -5.79 8.82
CA PRO A 115 -5.65 -5.00 8.00
C PRO A 115 -6.25 -4.88 6.61
N ASP A 116 -5.92 -3.80 5.93
CA ASP A 116 -6.25 -3.65 4.53
C ASP A 116 -7.77 -3.64 4.29
N GLU A 117 -8.52 -3.26 5.33
CA GLU A 117 -9.95 -2.92 5.25
C GLU A 117 -10.08 -1.42 4.99
N SER A 118 -10.53 -1.05 3.79
CA SER A 118 -10.89 0.33 3.45
C SER A 118 -12.42 0.51 3.50
N VAL A 119 -12.89 1.77 3.49
CA VAL A 119 -14.28 2.09 3.14
C VAL A 119 -14.22 3.03 1.94
N GLY A 120 -14.86 2.65 0.84
CA GLY A 120 -14.90 3.47 -0.37
C GLY A 120 -16.17 4.31 -0.47
N GLN A 121 -17.30 3.79 0.03
CA GLN A 121 -18.62 4.34 -0.25
C GLN A 121 -19.54 4.45 0.97
N VAL A 122 -20.46 5.41 0.95
CA VAL A 122 -21.51 5.62 1.95
C VAL A 122 -22.75 6.30 1.38
N THR A 123 -23.93 5.81 1.75
CA THR A 123 -25.20 6.46 1.40
C THR A 123 -26.18 6.48 2.58
N HIS A 124 -27.13 7.42 2.57
CA HIS A 124 -28.17 7.53 3.60
C HIS A 124 -29.56 7.29 3.02
N GLY A 125 -30.33 6.40 3.66
CA GLY A 125 -31.67 6.02 3.21
C GLY A 125 -32.65 5.76 4.36
N ARG A 126 -33.85 5.26 4.03
CA ARG A 126 -34.96 5.06 4.99
C ARG A 126 -34.69 4.07 6.14
N LYS A 127 -33.53 3.44 6.19
CA LYS A 127 -33.07 2.53 7.27
C LYS A 127 -31.83 3.04 8.00
N GLY A 128 -31.33 4.24 7.67
CA GLY A 128 -30.09 4.80 8.15
C GLY A 128 -29.00 4.80 7.07
N PHE A 129 -27.76 4.93 7.52
CA PHE A 129 -26.56 4.95 6.69
C PHE A 129 -26.07 3.52 6.40
N VAL A 130 -25.64 3.31 5.16
CA VAL A 130 -24.99 2.08 4.69
C VAL A 130 -23.64 2.47 4.10
N ALA A 131 -22.57 1.82 4.53
CA ALA A 131 -21.23 2.03 4.00
C ALA A 131 -20.65 0.72 3.46
N LEU A 132 -19.91 0.82 2.35
CA LEU A 132 -19.29 -0.29 1.64
C LEU A 132 -17.78 -0.09 1.54
N GLY A 133 -17.05 -1.18 1.73
CA GLY A 133 -15.60 -1.24 1.61
C GLY A 133 -15.11 -2.61 1.21
N VAL A 134 -13.80 -2.80 1.24
CA VAL A 134 -13.11 -4.00 0.75
C VAL A 134 -11.99 -4.37 1.73
N GLY A 135 -11.78 -5.67 1.97
CA GLY A 135 -10.66 -6.21 2.75
C GLY A 135 -9.46 -6.62 1.89
N GLY A 136 -8.30 -6.91 2.52
CA GLY A 136 -7.04 -7.24 1.82
C GLY A 136 -7.04 -8.50 0.94
N ASP A 137 -8.08 -9.34 1.03
CA ASP A 137 -8.33 -10.48 0.14
C ASP A 137 -9.28 -10.15 -1.03
N GLY A 138 -9.69 -8.88 -1.17
CA GLY A 138 -10.66 -8.40 -2.16
C GLY A 138 -12.11 -8.62 -1.77
N GLU A 139 -12.41 -9.09 -0.55
CA GLU A 139 -13.78 -9.34 -0.12
C GLU A 139 -14.52 -8.07 0.30
N PHE A 140 -15.77 -7.92 -0.17
CA PHE A 140 -16.62 -6.80 0.21
C PHE A 140 -17.02 -6.83 1.69
N ILE A 141 -17.08 -5.64 2.28
CA ILE A 141 -17.45 -5.41 3.68
C ILE A 141 -18.52 -4.34 3.72
N ILE A 142 -19.60 -4.61 4.46
CA ILE A 142 -20.71 -3.68 4.63
C ILE A 142 -20.82 -3.30 6.10
N TRP A 143 -21.01 -2.01 6.38
CA TRP A 143 -21.35 -1.50 7.71
C TRP A 143 -22.67 -0.71 7.68
N HIS A 144 -23.39 -0.76 8.79
CA HIS A 144 -24.69 -0.10 8.99
C HIS A 144 -24.65 0.85 10.18
N SER A 145 -25.28 2.01 10.07
CA SER A 145 -25.51 2.90 11.21
C SER A 145 -26.83 3.64 11.12
N ALA A 146 -27.64 3.55 12.17
CA ALA A 146 -28.89 4.31 12.27
C ALA A 146 -28.66 5.81 12.55
N ASP A 147 -27.46 6.21 12.96
CA ASP A 147 -27.16 7.57 13.43
C ASP A 147 -25.83 8.15 12.89
N GLY A 148 -25.10 7.42 12.04
CA GLY A 148 -23.77 7.77 11.54
C GLY A 148 -22.64 7.77 12.58
N ARG A 149 -22.95 7.50 13.86
CA ARG A 149 -22.02 7.54 15.00
C ARG A 149 -21.53 6.15 15.38
N SER A 150 -22.42 5.16 15.33
CA SER A 150 -22.16 3.79 15.77
C SER A 150 -22.42 2.83 14.62
N TRP A 151 -21.38 2.20 14.11
CA TRP A 151 -21.40 1.38 12.90
C TRP A 151 -21.28 -0.10 13.23
N GLN A 152 -22.13 -0.95 12.66
CA GLN A 152 -22.11 -2.40 12.86
C GLN A 152 -21.80 -3.10 11.54
N ARG A 153 -20.82 -4.00 11.53
CA ARG A 153 -20.47 -4.81 10.35
C ARG A 153 -21.57 -5.84 10.06
N ALA A 154 -22.14 -5.78 8.86
CA ALA A 154 -23.14 -6.73 8.39
C ALA A 154 -22.50 -8.03 7.86
N PRO A 155 -23.20 -9.18 7.89
CA PRO A 155 -22.78 -10.38 7.21
C PRO A 155 -22.89 -10.21 5.69
N VAL A 156 -21.88 -10.68 4.94
CA VAL A 156 -21.83 -10.58 3.47
C VAL A 156 -21.89 -11.97 2.85
N ASP A 157 -22.84 -12.19 1.93
CA ASP A 157 -22.91 -13.42 1.13
C ASP A 157 -21.97 -13.31 -0.08
N LYS A 158 -20.85 -14.06 -0.02
CA LYS A 158 -19.80 -14.08 -1.04
C LYS A 158 -20.23 -14.64 -2.40
N SER A 159 -21.41 -15.27 -2.48
CA SER A 159 -22.01 -15.70 -3.76
C SER A 159 -22.77 -14.57 -4.47
N ILE A 160 -23.19 -13.54 -3.71
CA ILE A 160 -23.90 -12.33 -4.14
C ILE A 160 -22.91 -11.17 -4.35
N LEU A 161 -21.97 -10.97 -3.43
CA LEU A 161 -20.91 -9.95 -3.51
C LEU A 161 -19.56 -10.65 -3.58
N ARG A 162 -18.98 -10.71 -4.78
CA ARG A 162 -17.80 -11.53 -5.11
C ARG A 162 -16.58 -10.63 -5.24
N GLY A 163 -15.43 -10.99 -4.68
CA GLY A 163 -14.19 -10.20 -4.80
C GLY A 163 -13.54 -10.11 -6.20
N ALA A 164 -14.29 -10.42 -7.26
CA ALA A 164 -13.95 -10.16 -8.67
C ALA A 164 -15.00 -9.27 -9.37
N ASP A 165 -16.10 -8.95 -8.69
CA ASP A 165 -17.02 -7.89 -9.09
C ASP A 165 -16.39 -6.55 -8.62
N SER A 166 -16.55 -5.48 -9.40
CA SER A 166 -16.28 -4.10 -9.00
C SER A 166 -17.61 -3.39 -8.74
N ILE A 167 -17.63 -2.46 -7.78
CA ILE A 167 -18.78 -1.57 -7.54
C ILE A 167 -18.32 -0.14 -7.84
N GLY A 168 -19.16 0.61 -8.56
CA GLY A 168 -18.92 2.01 -8.92
C GLY A 168 -19.66 2.99 -8.04
N ASP A 169 -20.90 2.67 -7.65
CA ASP A 169 -21.79 3.56 -6.88
C ASP A 169 -22.79 2.76 -6.01
N LEU A 170 -23.21 3.35 -4.89
CA LEU A 170 -24.13 2.88 -3.86
C LEU A 170 -25.12 4.01 -3.49
N VAL A 171 -26.39 3.87 -3.87
CA VAL A 171 -27.43 4.89 -3.59
C VAL A 171 -28.62 4.36 -2.79
N ALA A 172 -29.22 5.23 -1.98
CA ALA A 172 -30.52 4.98 -1.38
C ALA A 172 -31.67 5.16 -2.40
N THR A 173 -32.63 4.24 -2.40
CA THR A 173 -33.82 4.29 -3.27
C THR A 173 -35.09 4.54 -2.46
N ARG A 174 -36.22 4.73 -3.13
CA ARG A 174 -37.54 4.80 -2.46
C ARG A 174 -37.92 3.51 -1.73
N THR A 175 -37.34 2.37 -2.11
CA THR A 175 -37.66 1.02 -1.62
C THR A 175 -36.56 0.37 -0.77
N GLY A 176 -35.38 0.99 -0.67
CA GLY A 176 -34.22 0.45 0.03
C GLY A 176 -32.92 1.10 -0.44
N TYR A 177 -31.99 0.29 -0.93
CA TYR A 177 -30.67 0.66 -1.43
C TYR A 177 -30.34 -0.10 -2.72
N MET A 178 -29.48 0.47 -3.54
CA MET A 178 -29.06 -0.08 -4.82
C MET A 178 -27.58 0.20 -5.08
N MET A 179 -26.86 -0.77 -5.64
CA MET A 179 -25.47 -0.62 -6.08
C MET A 179 -25.35 -0.97 -7.56
N VAL A 180 -24.36 -0.40 -8.24
CA VAL A 180 -24.04 -0.67 -9.65
C VAL A 180 -22.56 -0.95 -9.83
N GLY A 181 -22.21 -1.67 -10.89
CA GLY A 181 -20.83 -2.03 -11.16
C GLY A 181 -20.70 -3.07 -12.28
N ASP A 182 -19.59 -3.80 -12.28
CA ASP A 182 -19.21 -4.70 -13.36
C ASP A 182 -18.44 -5.94 -12.85
N THR A 183 -18.27 -6.93 -13.71
CA THR A 183 -17.25 -7.98 -13.51
C THR A 183 -15.97 -7.59 -14.26
N ARG A 184 -14.86 -7.35 -13.56
CA ARG A 184 -13.59 -7.06 -14.24
C ARG A 184 -13.14 -8.26 -15.06
N GLY A 185 -13.10 -8.07 -16.39
CA GLY A 185 -12.72 -9.13 -17.33
C GLY A 185 -11.26 -9.53 -17.15
N ARG A 186 -10.99 -10.82 -16.89
CA ARG A 186 -9.62 -11.34 -16.90
C ARG A 186 -9.04 -11.20 -18.31
N HIS A 187 -7.84 -10.62 -18.42
CA HIS A 187 -7.23 -10.17 -19.69
C HIS A 187 -7.58 -11.03 -20.92
N GLY A 188 -8.31 -10.43 -21.87
CA GLY A 188 -8.28 -10.81 -23.28
C GLY A 188 -9.33 -11.79 -23.82
N SER A 189 -10.39 -12.20 -23.09
CA SER A 189 -11.36 -13.16 -23.67
C SER A 189 -12.84 -13.06 -23.27
N THR A 190 -13.29 -12.09 -22.47
CA THR A 190 -14.75 -11.90 -22.24
C THR A 190 -15.09 -10.44 -21.96
N LEU A 191 -16.23 -9.97 -22.49
CA LEU A 191 -16.84 -8.69 -22.07
C LEU A 191 -17.20 -8.77 -20.59
N GLY A 192 -16.91 -7.70 -19.85
CA GLY A 192 -17.43 -7.51 -18.50
C GLY A 192 -18.96 -7.50 -18.52
N SER A 193 -19.57 -8.20 -17.56
CA SER A 193 -21.02 -8.13 -17.34
C SER A 193 -21.31 -6.98 -16.39
N LEU A 194 -22.17 -6.05 -16.80
CA LEU A 194 -22.67 -5.01 -15.90
C LEU A 194 -23.67 -5.60 -14.91
N LEU A 195 -23.62 -5.10 -13.68
CA LEU A 195 -24.28 -5.64 -12.51
C LEU A 195 -25.11 -4.58 -11.82
N THR A 196 -26.20 -5.02 -11.20
CA THR A 196 -26.87 -4.25 -10.18
C THR A 196 -27.11 -5.12 -8.95
N TRP A 197 -27.11 -4.51 -7.78
CA TRP A 197 -27.55 -5.17 -6.54
C TRP A 197 -28.64 -4.33 -5.90
N THR A 198 -29.70 -4.97 -5.40
CA THR A 198 -30.79 -4.28 -4.71
C THR A 198 -31.01 -4.86 -3.32
N SER A 199 -31.30 -4.03 -2.33
CA SER A 199 -31.58 -4.46 -0.95
C SER A 199 -32.63 -3.57 -0.26
N PRO A 200 -33.71 -4.14 0.32
CA PRO A 200 -34.70 -3.35 1.08
C PRO A 200 -34.20 -2.81 2.43
N ASP A 201 -33.10 -3.37 2.95
CA ASP A 201 -32.56 -3.09 4.28
C ASP A 201 -31.06 -2.71 4.26
N GLY A 202 -30.37 -2.85 3.12
CA GLY A 202 -28.93 -2.63 2.93
C GLY A 202 -28.06 -3.78 3.48
N ILE A 203 -28.67 -4.85 4.00
CA ILE A 203 -28.01 -6.03 4.59
C ILE A 203 -28.21 -7.23 3.67
N THR A 204 -29.46 -7.45 3.25
CA THR A 204 -29.91 -8.56 2.43
C THR A 204 -29.90 -8.15 0.96
N TRP A 205 -28.81 -8.45 0.24
CA TRP A 205 -28.62 -8.05 -1.15
C TRP A 205 -29.06 -9.11 -2.15
N THR A 206 -29.64 -8.66 -3.27
CA THR A 206 -29.95 -9.51 -4.44
C THR A 206 -29.15 -9.01 -5.64
N ARG A 207 -28.29 -9.86 -6.22
CA ARG A 207 -27.47 -9.57 -7.41
C ARG A 207 -28.24 -9.86 -8.69
N HIS A 208 -28.29 -8.89 -9.59
CA HIS A 208 -28.85 -9.01 -10.94
C HIS A 208 -27.74 -8.77 -11.98
N VAL A 209 -27.92 -9.32 -13.18
CA VAL A 209 -27.00 -9.12 -14.32
C VAL A 209 -27.75 -8.37 -15.41
N ILE A 210 -27.22 -7.22 -15.84
CA ILE A 210 -27.79 -6.48 -16.97
C ILE A 210 -27.58 -7.33 -18.23
N ALA A 211 -28.68 -7.69 -18.88
CA ALA A 211 -28.65 -8.63 -20.00
C ALA A 211 -27.81 -8.07 -21.17
N SER A 212 -26.80 -8.82 -21.63
CA SER A 212 -25.83 -8.40 -22.65
C SER A 212 -26.44 -7.84 -23.95
N ARG A 213 -27.68 -8.22 -24.30
CA ARG A 213 -28.47 -7.62 -25.39
C ARG A 213 -28.64 -6.10 -25.30
N VAL A 214 -28.60 -5.52 -24.09
CA VAL A 214 -28.67 -4.06 -23.84
C VAL A 214 -27.41 -3.37 -24.39
N LEU A 215 -26.29 -4.07 -24.41
CA LEU A 215 -24.97 -3.61 -24.86
C LEU A 215 -24.69 -3.99 -26.33
N SER A 216 -25.73 -4.33 -27.10
CA SER A 216 -25.59 -4.64 -28.53
C SER A 216 -24.97 -3.46 -29.28
N GLY A 217 -23.90 -3.72 -30.03
CA GLY A 217 -23.13 -2.68 -30.73
C GLY A 217 -22.18 -1.86 -29.86
N VAL A 218 -21.96 -2.23 -28.59
CA VAL A 218 -20.81 -1.74 -27.80
C VAL A 218 -19.56 -2.53 -28.19
N VAL A 219 -18.43 -1.83 -28.37
CA VAL A 219 -17.12 -2.43 -28.65
C VAL A 219 -16.14 -1.96 -27.57
N GLY A 220 -15.52 -2.90 -26.87
CA GLY A 220 -14.74 -2.65 -25.65
C GLY A 220 -15.44 -3.17 -24.39
N VAL A 221 -14.72 -3.19 -23.27
CA VAL A 221 -15.20 -3.63 -21.96
C VAL A 221 -15.98 -2.48 -21.30
N PRO A 222 -17.26 -2.68 -20.91
CA PRO A 222 -18.03 -1.65 -20.23
C PRO A 222 -17.84 -1.70 -18.70
N SER A 223 -17.84 -0.54 -18.06
CA SER A 223 -17.98 -0.35 -16.61
C SER A 223 -19.35 0.27 -16.26
N ALA A 224 -19.65 0.33 -14.97
CA ALA A 224 -20.70 1.20 -14.42
C ALA A 224 -20.13 1.93 -13.21
N THR A 225 -20.13 3.26 -13.26
CA THR A 225 -19.40 4.15 -12.34
C THR A 225 -20.32 5.07 -11.53
N GLY A 226 -21.54 5.32 -11.98
CA GLY A 226 -22.52 6.17 -11.29
C GLY A 226 -23.97 5.75 -11.55
N LEU A 227 -24.87 6.03 -10.62
CA LEU A 227 -26.30 5.76 -10.64
C LEU A 227 -27.09 6.92 -10.02
N THR A 228 -27.84 7.65 -10.84
CA THR A 228 -28.76 8.68 -10.35
C THR A 228 -30.21 8.22 -10.43
N ILE A 229 -30.99 8.58 -9.41
CA ILE A 229 -32.44 8.38 -9.36
C ILE A 229 -33.12 9.74 -9.50
N GLY A 230 -33.92 9.91 -10.55
CA GLY A 230 -34.76 11.09 -10.76
C GLY A 230 -36.18 10.89 -10.24
N ASP A 231 -37.13 11.68 -10.75
CA ASP A 231 -38.53 11.61 -10.31
C ASP A 231 -39.17 10.23 -10.58
N ASP A 232 -39.21 9.75 -11.82
CA ASP A 232 -39.81 8.44 -12.16
C ASP A 232 -38.80 7.41 -12.70
N GLU A 233 -37.51 7.75 -12.75
CA GLU A 233 -36.52 7.05 -13.57
C GLU A 233 -35.17 6.85 -12.86
N MET A 234 -34.31 6.03 -13.47
CA MET A 234 -32.93 5.79 -13.03
C MET A 234 -31.99 5.83 -14.23
N ILE A 235 -30.82 6.45 -14.07
CA ILE A 235 -29.75 6.50 -15.08
C ILE A 235 -28.46 5.94 -14.48
N ILE A 236 -27.82 5.00 -15.19
CA ILE A 236 -26.45 4.56 -14.92
C ILE A 236 -25.51 5.22 -15.93
N THR A 237 -24.40 5.74 -15.43
CA THR A 237 -23.21 6.10 -16.23
C THR A 237 -22.08 5.10 -16.04
N GLY A 238 -21.18 5.08 -17.01
CA GLY A 238 -19.98 4.27 -17.04
C GLY A 238 -19.18 4.57 -18.29
N ASP A 239 -18.08 3.85 -18.48
CA ASP A 239 -17.20 4.01 -19.64
C ASP A 239 -17.05 2.67 -20.39
N VAL A 240 -16.58 2.75 -21.63
CA VAL A 240 -16.24 1.59 -22.47
C VAL A 240 -14.77 1.65 -22.81
N GLU A 241 -14.03 0.57 -22.62
CA GLU A 241 -12.60 0.48 -22.92
C GLU A 241 -12.27 -0.56 -23.99
N ASN A 242 -11.88 -0.10 -25.18
CA ASN A 242 -11.27 -0.97 -26.19
C ASN A 242 -9.74 -0.94 -26.11
N THR A 243 -9.12 -1.91 -25.43
CA THR A 243 -7.66 -2.01 -25.33
C THR A 243 -6.94 -2.27 -26.67
N ALA A 244 -7.69 -2.53 -27.77
CA ALA A 244 -7.15 -2.63 -29.13
C ALA A 244 -7.28 -1.33 -29.94
N ASP A 245 -7.91 -0.29 -29.38
CA ASP A 245 -8.07 1.04 -29.97
C ASP A 245 -7.96 2.10 -28.87
N THR A 246 -6.72 2.55 -28.60
CA THR A 246 -6.43 3.55 -27.58
C THR A 246 -6.95 4.94 -27.91
N GLU A 247 -7.47 5.16 -29.12
CA GLU A 247 -7.99 6.43 -29.62
C GLU A 247 -9.52 6.43 -29.71
N GLN A 248 -10.18 5.33 -29.29
CA GLN A 248 -11.62 5.10 -29.39
C GLN A 248 -12.49 6.33 -29.05
N PRO A 249 -13.24 6.89 -30.02
CA PRO A 249 -14.18 7.97 -29.77
C PRO A 249 -15.42 7.49 -29.02
N ASN A 250 -15.99 8.37 -28.19
CA ASN A 250 -17.25 8.17 -27.48
C ASN A 250 -17.27 6.93 -26.56
N ARG A 251 -16.50 6.99 -25.46
CA ARG A 251 -16.43 5.92 -24.45
C ARG A 251 -17.61 5.93 -23.46
N ILE A 252 -18.28 7.06 -23.22
CA ILE A 252 -19.34 7.18 -22.21
C ILE A 252 -20.52 6.25 -22.54
N LEU A 253 -20.86 5.39 -21.58
CA LEU A 253 -22.05 4.54 -21.59
C LEU A 253 -23.14 5.18 -20.73
N ILE A 254 -24.37 5.20 -21.25
CA ILE A 254 -25.56 5.61 -20.50
C ILE A 254 -26.63 4.53 -20.61
N LEU A 255 -27.10 4.01 -19.48
CA LEU A 255 -28.23 3.10 -19.39
C LEU A 255 -29.37 3.75 -18.61
N ARG A 256 -30.61 3.45 -18.99
CA ARG A 256 -31.83 3.99 -18.37
C ARG A 256 -32.79 2.90 -17.93
N SER A 257 -33.45 3.07 -16.79
CA SER A 257 -34.57 2.27 -16.31
C SER A 257 -35.76 3.15 -15.91
N THR A 258 -36.97 2.65 -16.15
CA THR A 258 -38.25 3.27 -15.75
C THR A 258 -39.07 2.34 -14.85
N ASP A 259 -38.43 1.30 -14.28
CA ASP A 259 -39.07 0.24 -13.52
C ASP A 259 -38.21 -0.19 -12.31
N ASN A 260 -37.63 0.81 -11.64
CA ASN A 260 -36.79 0.65 -10.44
C ASN A 260 -35.62 -0.34 -10.66
N GLY A 261 -34.96 -0.25 -11.81
CA GLY A 261 -33.77 -1.02 -12.16
C GLY A 261 -34.02 -2.44 -12.65
N SER A 262 -35.28 -2.83 -12.92
CA SER A 262 -35.64 -4.19 -13.34
C SER A 262 -35.28 -4.47 -14.80
N HIS A 263 -35.46 -3.47 -15.68
CA HIS A 263 -35.02 -3.50 -17.07
C HIS A 263 -34.24 -2.23 -17.42
N TRP A 264 -33.23 -2.39 -18.28
CA TRP A 264 -32.33 -1.34 -18.71
C TRP A 264 -32.33 -1.20 -20.23
N THR A 265 -32.29 0.04 -20.72
CA THR A 265 -32.09 0.38 -22.13
C THR A 265 -30.86 1.26 -22.29
N LYS A 266 -30.01 0.97 -23.28
CA LYS A 266 -28.90 1.86 -23.63
C LYS A 266 -29.45 3.13 -24.28
N ILE A 267 -28.98 4.28 -23.83
CA ILE A 267 -29.21 5.58 -24.46
C ILE A 267 -27.96 5.96 -25.27
N ASN A 268 -28.15 6.64 -26.39
CA ASN A 268 -27.04 7.17 -27.18
C ASN A 268 -26.57 8.51 -26.61
N THR A 269 -25.26 8.62 -26.43
CA THR A 269 -24.54 9.85 -26.08
C THR A 269 -24.47 10.83 -27.26
N PRO A 270 -24.19 12.12 -27.01
CA PRO A 270 -24.14 13.15 -28.06
C PRO A 270 -22.98 12.93 -29.05
N ALA A 271 -23.24 13.11 -30.35
CA ALA A 271 -22.20 12.99 -31.38
C ALA A 271 -21.26 14.22 -31.44
N ASP A 272 -21.64 15.35 -30.84
CA ASP A 272 -20.81 16.54 -30.64
C ASP A 272 -19.75 16.37 -29.54
N LEU A 273 -19.74 15.24 -28.83
CA LEU A 273 -18.60 14.78 -28.00
C LEU A 273 -17.67 13.81 -28.75
N ALA A 274 -18.03 13.36 -29.96
CA ALA A 274 -17.18 12.47 -30.75
C ALA A 274 -16.11 13.25 -31.55
N GLY A 275 -15.44 14.18 -30.87
CA GLY A 275 -14.33 15.00 -31.39
C GLY A 275 -13.04 14.21 -31.57
N GLY A 276 -13.09 13.09 -32.32
CA GLY A 276 -11.97 12.20 -32.57
C GLY A 276 -11.60 11.27 -31.40
N TYR A 277 -11.60 11.76 -30.16
CA TYR A 277 -10.93 11.10 -29.04
C TYR A 277 -11.81 10.89 -27.78
N ARG A 278 -11.18 10.81 -26.61
CA ARG A 278 -11.69 10.18 -25.38
C ARG A 278 -12.58 11.13 -24.58
N ALA A 279 -13.69 10.63 -24.05
CA ALA A 279 -14.51 11.30 -23.05
C ALA A 279 -15.00 10.31 -21.99
N TYR A 280 -15.09 10.75 -20.73
CA TYR A 280 -15.41 9.96 -19.54
C TYR A 280 -16.54 10.61 -18.74
N SER A 281 -17.36 9.81 -18.08
CA SER A 281 -18.27 10.31 -17.02
C SER A 281 -17.49 10.66 -15.76
N GLN A 282 -17.80 11.79 -15.09
CA GLN A 282 -17.25 12.12 -13.77
C GLN A 282 -18.36 12.09 -12.71
N ASP A 283 -19.35 12.99 -12.80
CA ASP A 283 -20.45 13.10 -11.83
C ASP A 283 -21.81 13.23 -12.54
N LEU A 284 -22.83 12.55 -12.00
CA LEU A 284 -24.18 12.46 -12.55
C LEU A 284 -25.20 12.80 -11.44
N ILE A 285 -26.05 13.80 -11.70
CA ILE A 285 -27.07 14.25 -10.75
C ILE A 285 -28.43 14.49 -11.41
N PHE A 286 -29.48 14.57 -10.58
CA PHE A 286 -30.82 14.98 -10.99
C PHE A 286 -31.25 16.21 -10.19
N ALA A 287 -31.38 17.36 -10.87
CA ALA A 287 -31.73 18.64 -10.28
C ALA A 287 -32.39 19.56 -11.32
N ASP A 288 -33.13 20.58 -10.90
CA ASP A 288 -34.05 21.37 -11.77
C ASP A 288 -35.00 20.49 -12.62
N GLY A 289 -35.35 19.29 -12.14
CA GLY A 289 -36.18 18.33 -12.89
C GLY A 289 -35.51 17.74 -14.14
N ARG A 290 -34.19 17.59 -14.15
CA ARG A 290 -33.40 17.04 -15.27
C ARG A 290 -32.15 16.31 -14.80
N TYR A 291 -31.72 15.32 -15.57
CA TYR A 291 -30.39 14.72 -15.43
C TYR A 291 -29.33 15.64 -16.04
N LEU A 292 -28.24 15.85 -15.29
CA LEU A 292 -27.02 16.49 -15.74
C LEU A 292 -25.83 15.57 -15.51
N LEU A 293 -24.89 15.56 -16.45
CA LEU A 293 -23.65 14.78 -16.38
C LEU A 293 -22.47 15.74 -16.59
N LEU A 294 -21.58 15.81 -15.60
CA LEU A 294 -20.26 16.38 -15.73
C LEU A 294 -19.37 15.34 -16.42
N ALA A 295 -18.87 15.68 -17.60
CA ALA A 295 -18.03 14.81 -18.41
C ALA A 295 -16.66 15.46 -18.64
N LEU A 296 -15.61 14.62 -18.69
CA LEU A 296 -14.23 15.03 -18.91
C LEU A 296 -13.77 14.45 -20.25
N GLY A 297 -13.17 15.23 -21.14
CA GLY A 297 -12.71 14.67 -22.41
C GLY A 297 -11.93 15.61 -23.31
N ASP A 298 -11.17 15.00 -24.20
CA ASP A 298 -10.39 15.65 -25.25
C ASP A 298 -11.32 16.33 -26.28
N GLY A 299 -10.89 17.46 -26.83
CA GLY A 299 -11.72 18.30 -27.69
C GLY A 299 -12.88 18.99 -26.99
N ALA A 300 -12.77 19.25 -25.68
CA ALA A 300 -13.72 20.07 -24.96
C ALA A 300 -13.79 21.52 -25.50
N ASP A 301 -12.68 22.06 -26.00
CA ASP A 301 -12.52 23.47 -26.36
C ASP A 301 -12.73 23.75 -27.87
N SER A 302 -12.01 24.74 -28.43
CA SER A 302 -12.12 25.16 -29.83
C SER A 302 -10.92 24.79 -30.71
N ASP A 303 -9.76 24.42 -30.14
CA ASP A 303 -8.63 23.92 -30.92
C ASP A 303 -8.52 22.39 -30.96
N GLY A 304 -9.17 21.70 -30.01
CA GLY A 304 -9.31 20.25 -30.03
C GLY A 304 -8.25 19.51 -29.22
N SER A 305 -7.73 20.15 -28.16
CA SER A 305 -6.62 19.58 -27.35
C SER A 305 -6.78 19.71 -25.83
N SER A 306 -7.77 20.47 -25.35
CA SER A 306 -8.04 20.63 -23.92
C SER A 306 -8.80 19.46 -23.31
N TRP A 307 -8.41 19.06 -22.09
CA TRP A 307 -9.15 18.18 -21.19
C TRP A 307 -10.03 18.94 -20.19
N ASP A 308 -10.58 20.10 -20.56
CA ASP A 308 -11.54 20.80 -19.72
C ASP A 308 -12.86 20.02 -19.55
N SER A 309 -13.50 20.20 -18.38
CA SER A 309 -14.76 19.53 -18.09
C SER A 309 -15.97 20.22 -18.73
N VAL A 310 -16.92 19.42 -19.23
CA VAL A 310 -18.09 19.86 -20.00
C VAL A 310 -19.39 19.40 -19.36
N LEU A 311 -20.44 20.22 -19.46
CA LEU A 311 -21.75 19.89 -18.90
C LEU A 311 -22.73 19.38 -19.96
N LEU A 312 -23.28 18.21 -19.71
CA LEU A 312 -24.31 17.56 -20.54
C LEU A 312 -25.66 17.57 -19.80
N SER A 313 -26.76 17.60 -20.55
CA SER A 313 -28.11 17.49 -20.02
C SER A 313 -28.87 16.38 -20.74
N GLY A 314 -29.28 15.35 -20.01
CA GLY A 314 -30.15 14.28 -20.51
C GLY A 314 -31.62 14.71 -20.65
N GLY A 315 -32.01 15.79 -19.96
CA GLY A 315 -33.41 16.21 -19.83
C GLY A 315 -34.11 15.55 -18.64
N PRO A 316 -35.44 15.72 -18.49
CA PRO A 316 -36.20 15.10 -17.38
C PRO A 316 -36.21 13.58 -17.47
N ASP A 317 -36.16 13.03 -18.68
CA ASP A 317 -36.29 11.60 -18.96
C ASP A 317 -34.94 10.93 -19.32
N GLY A 318 -33.82 11.65 -19.25
CA GLY A 318 -32.50 11.13 -19.59
C GLY A 318 -32.37 10.55 -21.01
N THR A 319 -33.32 10.79 -21.94
CA THR A 319 -33.33 10.18 -23.28
C THR A 319 -32.57 10.99 -24.33
N ARG A 320 -32.34 12.29 -24.08
CA ARG A 320 -31.82 13.24 -25.08
C ARG A 320 -30.69 14.08 -24.52
N TRP A 321 -29.55 13.42 -24.36
CA TRP A 321 -28.28 14.06 -24.02
C TRP A 321 -27.87 15.07 -25.09
N ARG A 322 -27.44 16.24 -24.62
CA ARG A 322 -26.77 17.27 -25.42
C ARG A 322 -25.84 18.08 -24.53
N ARG A 323 -24.83 18.69 -25.13
CA ARG A 323 -24.01 19.72 -24.47
C ARG A 323 -24.88 20.92 -24.07
N VAL A 324 -24.71 21.41 -22.84
CA VAL A 324 -25.41 22.61 -22.32
C VAL A 324 -24.47 23.64 -21.68
N ALA A 325 -23.20 23.30 -21.48
CA ALA A 325 -22.11 24.26 -21.32
C ALA A 325 -20.91 23.83 -22.17
N SER A 326 -20.12 24.81 -22.61
CA SER A 326 -18.76 24.60 -23.13
C SER A 326 -17.81 24.29 -21.95
N PRO A 327 -16.46 24.38 -22.04
CA PRO A 327 -15.63 24.43 -20.83
C PRO A 327 -16.20 25.48 -19.87
N THR A 328 -16.13 25.24 -18.56
CA THR A 328 -16.56 26.26 -17.60
C THR A 328 -15.79 27.57 -17.84
N ALA A 329 -16.39 28.73 -17.55
CA ALA A 329 -15.80 30.06 -17.80
C ALA A 329 -14.69 30.41 -16.78
N THR A 330 -13.84 29.42 -16.53
CA THR A 330 -12.81 29.23 -15.52
C THR A 330 -11.44 28.97 -16.17
N GLY A 331 -11.47 28.56 -17.45
CA GLY A 331 -10.36 27.96 -18.21
C GLY A 331 -9.00 28.57 -17.91
N SER A 332 -8.13 27.74 -17.38
CA SER A 332 -6.74 28.08 -17.14
C SER A 332 -5.89 27.81 -18.40
N SER A 333 -4.57 27.98 -18.34
CA SER A 333 -3.66 27.53 -19.42
C SER A 333 -3.26 26.05 -19.29
N ALA A 334 -4.08 25.28 -18.57
CA ALA A 334 -3.94 23.87 -18.21
C ALA A 334 -5.34 23.34 -17.85
N ASP A 335 -5.56 22.05 -18.00
CA ASP A 335 -6.88 21.42 -17.98
C ASP A 335 -7.62 21.60 -16.63
N ASP A 336 -8.87 22.06 -16.65
CA ASP A 336 -9.75 22.15 -15.46
C ASP A 336 -10.52 20.81 -15.27
N TYR A 337 -10.03 19.95 -14.35
CA TYR A 337 -10.58 18.63 -14.01
C TYR A 337 -11.70 18.72 -12.95
N GLY A 338 -12.95 18.93 -13.39
CA GLY A 338 -14.14 18.89 -12.53
C GLY A 338 -14.49 17.47 -12.10
N GLN A 339 -14.73 17.28 -10.80
CA GLN A 339 -15.11 16.00 -10.18
C GLN A 339 -16.51 16.03 -9.56
N VAL A 340 -17.03 17.21 -9.17
CA VAL A 340 -18.27 17.35 -8.38
C VAL A 340 -19.16 18.45 -8.96
N LEU A 341 -20.47 18.23 -9.03
CA LEU A 341 -21.50 19.14 -9.55
C LEU A 341 -22.70 19.22 -8.59
N LEU A 342 -22.87 20.35 -7.90
CA LEU A 342 -23.91 20.52 -6.88
C LEU A 342 -24.95 21.60 -7.20
N PRO A 343 -26.26 21.33 -7.01
CA PRO A 343 -27.29 22.36 -6.95
C PRO A 343 -27.27 23.04 -5.57
N MET A 344 -26.98 24.34 -5.53
CA MET A 344 -26.77 25.12 -4.31
C MET A 344 -28.08 25.75 -3.77
N PRO A 345 -28.25 25.87 -2.44
CA PRO A 345 -29.39 26.58 -1.85
C PRO A 345 -29.32 28.08 -2.14
N THR A 346 -30.36 28.63 -2.78
CA THR A 346 -30.48 30.06 -3.06
C THR A 346 -30.97 30.83 -1.82
N THR A 347 -30.06 31.09 -0.88
CA THR A 347 -30.31 32.04 0.21
C THR A 347 -30.69 33.41 -0.35
N ASP A 348 -31.67 34.06 0.29
CA ASP A 348 -32.16 35.45 0.09
C ASP A 348 -32.56 35.91 -1.33
N GLY A 349 -32.36 35.10 -2.37
CA GLY A 349 -32.60 35.46 -3.76
C GLY A 349 -31.42 36.15 -4.46
N THR A 350 -30.28 36.33 -3.79
CA THR A 350 -29.01 36.76 -4.42
C THR A 350 -27.98 35.63 -4.54
N GLY A 351 -28.16 34.53 -3.78
CA GLY A 351 -27.25 33.39 -3.76
C GLY A 351 -27.15 32.58 -5.06
N HIS A 352 -26.03 31.86 -5.19
CA HIS A 352 -25.78 30.92 -6.30
C HIS A 352 -26.67 29.68 -6.20
N GLY A 353 -27.13 29.19 -7.35
CA GLY A 353 -27.93 27.96 -7.47
C GLY A 353 -27.12 26.73 -7.88
N TRP A 354 -25.83 26.91 -8.21
CA TRP A 354 -24.99 25.89 -8.84
C TRP A 354 -23.51 26.03 -8.44
N LEU A 355 -22.83 24.89 -8.27
CA LEU A 355 -21.42 24.76 -7.93
C LEU A 355 -20.77 23.62 -8.73
N VAL A 356 -19.51 23.80 -9.14
CA VAL A 356 -18.62 22.72 -9.64
C VAL A 356 -17.30 22.78 -8.88
N ALA A 357 -16.78 21.61 -8.48
CA ALA A 357 -15.48 21.47 -7.80
C ALA A 357 -14.60 20.39 -8.47
N GLY A 358 -13.29 20.45 -8.23
CA GLY A 358 -12.32 19.50 -8.79
C GLY A 358 -10.87 19.92 -8.57
N SER A 359 -10.00 19.71 -9.57
CA SER A 359 -8.58 20.12 -9.58
C SER A 359 -8.16 20.72 -10.93
N ILE A 360 -6.87 21.05 -11.08
CA ILE A 360 -6.28 21.59 -12.32
C ILE A 360 -5.04 20.78 -12.71
N GLY A 361 -4.90 20.46 -14.00
CA GLY A 361 -3.80 19.72 -14.62
C GLY A 361 -2.45 20.41 -14.67
N LYS A 362 -1.94 20.83 -13.52
CA LYS A 362 -0.56 21.31 -13.32
C LYS A 362 0.09 20.59 -12.14
N SER A 363 1.41 20.76 -11.98
CA SER A 363 2.16 20.18 -10.85
C SER A 363 2.86 21.27 -10.03
N PRO A 364 2.52 21.45 -8.74
CA PRO A 364 1.37 20.86 -8.05
C PRO A 364 0.01 21.33 -8.60
N SER A 365 -1.02 20.48 -8.44
CA SER A 365 -2.43 20.79 -8.74
C SER A 365 -3.00 21.79 -7.73
N ASP A 366 -3.84 22.74 -8.16
CA ASP A 366 -4.67 23.52 -7.22
C ASP A 366 -6.10 22.97 -7.24
N GLY A 367 -6.85 23.23 -6.17
CA GLY A 367 -8.28 22.94 -6.12
C GLY A 367 -9.06 23.86 -7.06
N LEU A 368 -9.89 23.28 -7.91
CA LEU A 368 -10.83 24.01 -8.76
C LEU A 368 -12.16 24.20 -8.03
N LEU A 369 -12.70 25.42 -8.05
CA LEU A 369 -14.04 25.71 -7.58
C LEU A 369 -14.70 26.80 -8.44
N ALA A 370 -15.94 26.58 -8.82
CA ALA A 370 -16.76 27.53 -9.57
C ALA A 370 -18.20 27.54 -9.06
N VAL A 371 -18.84 28.71 -9.06
CA VAL A 371 -20.23 28.92 -8.58
C VAL A 371 -21.01 29.83 -9.53
N GLY A 372 -22.34 29.67 -9.59
CA GLY A 372 -23.18 30.43 -10.51
C GLY A 372 -24.68 30.33 -10.20
N SER A 373 -25.48 31.18 -10.83
CA SER A 373 -26.95 31.12 -10.76
C SER A 373 -27.54 29.98 -11.62
N ALA A 374 -26.82 29.54 -12.64
CA ALA A 374 -27.13 28.37 -13.46
C ALA A 374 -25.84 27.57 -13.74
N ALA A 375 -25.96 26.25 -13.91
CA ALA A 375 -24.84 25.36 -14.21
C ALA A 375 -24.09 25.72 -15.52
N SER A 376 -24.76 26.40 -16.46
CA SER A 376 -24.17 26.90 -17.71
C SER A 376 -23.56 28.31 -17.60
N THR A 377 -23.59 28.93 -16.42
CA THR A 377 -23.08 30.28 -16.16
C THR A 377 -22.30 30.32 -14.84
N LEU A 378 -21.41 29.34 -14.65
CA LEU A 378 -20.49 29.26 -13.53
C LEU A 378 -19.33 30.25 -13.71
N ARG A 379 -18.92 30.91 -12.62
CA ARG A 379 -17.67 31.67 -12.53
C ARG A 379 -16.72 31.04 -11.52
N ARG A 380 -15.41 31.13 -11.78
CA ARG A 380 -14.39 30.64 -10.84
C ARG A 380 -14.44 31.41 -9.52
N LEU A 381 -14.35 30.70 -8.41
CA LEU A 381 -14.20 31.26 -7.07
C LEU A 381 -12.72 31.12 -6.68
N ARG A 382 -12.06 32.23 -6.30
CA ARG A 382 -10.70 32.21 -5.77
C ARG A 382 -10.75 32.37 -4.26
N SER A 383 -10.13 31.45 -3.54
CA SER A 383 -9.98 31.50 -2.08
C SER A 383 -8.61 30.93 -1.71
N ASP A 384 -7.97 31.52 -0.70
CA ASP A 384 -6.70 31.03 -0.16
C ASP A 384 -6.83 29.61 0.44
N ALA A 385 -8.07 29.16 0.71
CA ALA A 385 -8.40 27.77 1.05
C ALA A 385 -8.06 26.75 -0.06
N LEU A 386 -7.93 27.20 -1.31
CA LEU A 386 -7.71 26.39 -2.52
C LEU A 386 -6.30 26.55 -3.13
N THR A 387 -5.38 27.22 -2.42
CA THR A 387 -4.03 27.50 -2.91
C THR A 387 -2.97 27.04 -1.91
N GLY A 388 -2.05 26.18 -2.33
CA GLY A 388 -0.95 25.69 -1.51
C GLY A 388 0.39 25.64 -2.22
N THR A 389 1.37 24.99 -1.59
CA THR A 389 2.70 24.69 -2.19
C THR A 389 2.78 23.25 -2.70
N ARG A 390 1.63 22.59 -2.81
CA ARG A 390 1.40 21.14 -2.97
C ARG A 390 0.08 20.91 -3.69
N SER A 391 -0.22 19.66 -4.06
CA SER A 391 -1.47 19.31 -4.72
C SER A 391 -2.67 19.46 -3.79
N GLN A 392 -3.66 20.27 -4.19
CA GLN A 392 -5.02 20.22 -3.64
C GLN A 392 -5.96 19.63 -4.69
N GLU A 393 -6.78 18.66 -4.29
CA GLU A 393 -7.75 18.00 -5.15
C GLU A 393 -9.08 17.88 -4.41
N LEU A 394 -10.20 18.01 -5.13
CA LEU A 394 -11.55 17.88 -4.59
C LEU A 394 -12.24 16.74 -5.32
N THR A 395 -12.79 15.78 -4.58
CA THR A 395 -13.14 14.44 -5.10
C THR A 395 -14.61 14.08 -4.95
N ASP A 396 -15.30 14.67 -3.97
CA ASP A 396 -16.71 14.43 -3.68
C ASP A 396 -17.33 15.65 -2.97
N GLY A 397 -18.66 15.76 -2.94
CA GLY A 397 -19.35 16.77 -2.17
C GLY A 397 -20.85 16.56 -2.08
N LEU A 398 -21.48 17.15 -1.07
CA LEU A 398 -22.94 17.23 -0.96
C LEU A 398 -23.40 18.56 -0.35
N VAL A 399 -24.71 18.79 -0.34
CA VAL A 399 -25.34 19.95 0.30
C VAL A 399 -26.01 19.53 1.62
N ALA A 400 -25.61 20.18 2.73
CA ALA A 400 -26.20 19.99 4.05
C ALA A 400 -26.21 21.30 4.85
N ASP A 401 -27.26 21.50 5.66
CA ASP A 401 -27.46 22.70 6.49
C ASP A 401 -27.20 24.04 5.75
N GLY A 402 -27.73 24.16 4.52
CA GLY A 402 -27.65 25.37 3.70
C GLY A 402 -26.32 25.61 2.97
N ALA A 403 -25.31 24.76 3.16
CA ALA A 403 -23.98 24.89 2.55
C ALA A 403 -23.63 23.67 1.70
N ALA A 404 -22.69 23.83 0.76
CA ALA A 404 -21.96 22.68 0.22
C ALA A 404 -20.83 22.30 1.19
N ILE A 405 -20.63 21.00 1.33
CA ILE A 405 -19.51 20.36 2.00
C ILE A 405 -18.77 19.58 0.92
N LEU A 406 -17.49 19.83 0.74
CA LEU A 406 -16.66 19.18 -0.27
C LEU A 406 -15.54 18.38 0.42
N LEU A 407 -15.33 17.15 -0.02
CA LEU A 407 -14.17 16.34 0.31
C LEU A 407 -13.04 16.55 -0.71
N GLY A 408 -11.84 16.27 -0.25
CA GLY A 408 -10.65 16.29 -1.07
C GLY A 408 -9.40 15.91 -0.29
N SER A 409 -8.25 16.18 -0.89
CA SER A 409 -6.93 16.05 -0.27
C SER A 409 -6.18 17.39 -0.31
N ASP A 410 -5.33 17.62 0.68
CA ASP A 410 -4.24 18.58 0.58
C ASP A 410 -2.93 17.84 0.85
N GLY A 411 -2.21 17.52 -0.23
CA GLY A 411 -0.97 16.77 -0.16
C GLY A 411 0.07 17.56 0.64
N ARG A 412 0.78 16.91 1.56
CA ARG A 412 1.86 17.51 2.34
C ARG A 412 3.20 17.00 1.86
N THR A 413 4.28 17.34 2.56
CA THR A 413 5.55 16.65 2.33
C THR A 413 5.42 15.23 2.87
N GLY A 414 5.06 14.27 2.02
CA GLY A 414 5.08 12.85 2.38
C GLY A 414 3.88 12.30 3.16
N SER A 415 2.74 12.99 3.14
CA SER A 415 1.43 12.44 3.52
C SER A 415 0.36 13.14 2.68
N ASP A 416 -0.83 12.55 2.58
CA ASP A 416 -2.00 13.20 2.00
C ASP A 416 -3.04 13.37 3.13
N ASP A 417 -3.30 14.63 3.51
CA ASP A 417 -4.26 14.99 4.55
C ASP A 417 -5.67 15.07 3.94
N PRO A 418 -6.74 14.68 4.67
CA PRO A 418 -8.10 14.83 4.21
C PRO A 418 -8.54 16.28 4.35
N MET A 419 -8.87 16.92 3.24
CA MET A 419 -9.38 18.29 3.22
C MET A 419 -10.91 18.27 3.22
N ILE A 420 -11.53 18.95 4.18
CA ILE A 420 -12.97 19.27 4.13
C ILE A 420 -13.14 20.77 3.96
N LEU A 421 -13.84 21.16 2.89
CA LEU A 421 -14.26 22.54 2.65
C LEU A 421 -15.74 22.71 2.92
N ARG A 422 -16.13 23.90 3.38
CA ARG A 422 -17.52 24.31 3.52
C ARG A 422 -17.75 25.64 2.79
N VAL A 423 -18.74 25.66 1.91
CA VAL A 423 -19.02 26.75 0.96
C VAL A 423 -20.41 27.34 1.21
N GLU A 424 -20.46 28.61 1.58
CA GLU A 424 -21.68 29.40 1.83
C GLU A 424 -21.70 30.63 0.91
N GLY A 425 -22.43 30.54 -0.21
CA GLY A 425 -22.42 31.58 -1.25
C GLY A 425 -21.03 31.70 -1.89
N ASP A 426 -20.33 32.79 -1.59
CA ASP A 426 -18.93 33.02 -1.99
C ASP A 426 -17.91 32.70 -0.87
N LEU A 427 -18.35 32.45 0.36
CA LEU A 427 -17.45 32.14 1.47
C LEU A 427 -17.00 30.68 1.39
N VAL A 428 -15.73 30.46 1.08
CA VAL A 428 -15.08 29.14 1.12
C VAL A 428 -14.20 29.06 2.36
N SER A 429 -14.47 28.08 3.21
CA SER A 429 -13.74 27.85 4.47
C SER A 429 -13.17 26.43 4.51
N ARG A 430 -11.94 26.27 4.99
CA ARG A 430 -11.42 24.97 5.43
C ARG A 430 -11.98 24.66 6.81
N VAL A 431 -12.39 23.42 7.03
CA VAL A 431 -12.84 22.93 8.34
C VAL A 431 -11.62 22.40 9.10
N ASP A 432 -11.44 22.83 10.35
CA ASP A 432 -10.44 22.24 11.24
C ASP A 432 -10.93 20.86 11.71
N LEU A 433 -10.18 19.81 11.34
CA LEU A 433 -10.47 18.43 11.68
C LEU A 433 -9.80 18.01 13.01
N GLY A 434 -8.82 18.78 13.49
CA GLY A 434 -8.01 18.44 14.65
C GLY A 434 -7.26 17.10 14.50
N ASP A 435 -6.98 16.45 15.64
CA ASP A 435 -6.49 15.07 15.66
C ASP A 435 -7.67 14.11 15.40
N LEU A 436 -7.73 13.57 14.18
CA LEU A 436 -8.68 12.53 13.79
C LEU A 436 -8.39 11.16 14.42
N GLY A 437 -7.18 11.00 14.98
CA GLY A 437 -6.68 9.78 15.59
C GLY A 437 -6.40 8.66 14.59
N GLY A 438 -5.60 7.69 15.03
CA GLY A 438 -5.29 6.49 14.27
C GLY A 438 -4.22 5.67 15.00
N THR A 439 -3.56 4.74 14.30
CA THR A 439 -2.40 4.05 14.85
C THR A 439 -1.26 4.02 13.85
N ALA A 440 -0.26 4.85 14.11
CA ALA A 440 1.03 4.83 13.45
C ALA A 440 1.67 3.43 13.60
N VAL A 441 1.96 2.79 12.48
CA VAL A 441 2.69 1.50 12.41
C VAL A 441 3.99 1.79 11.66
N PRO A 442 5.15 1.73 12.33
CA PRO A 442 6.41 1.83 11.62
C PRO A 442 6.73 0.54 10.87
N ASP A 443 7.38 0.71 9.72
CA ASP A 443 8.03 -0.34 8.94
C ASP A 443 9.48 -0.46 9.40
N VAL A 444 9.92 -1.66 9.80
CA VAL A 444 11.29 -1.90 10.27
C VAL A 444 12.09 -2.57 9.15
N ASP A 445 13.23 -1.98 8.78
CA ASP A 445 14.09 -2.50 7.72
C ASP A 445 15.22 -3.39 8.26
N ALA A 446 15.78 -3.04 9.43
CA ALA A 446 16.88 -3.81 10.01
C ALA A 446 16.97 -3.68 11.54
N VAL A 447 17.16 -4.81 12.22
CA VAL A 447 17.50 -4.89 13.66
C VAL A 447 18.89 -5.50 13.85
N ILE A 448 19.68 -5.00 14.80
CA ILE A 448 20.98 -5.54 15.20
C ILE A 448 21.16 -5.59 16.73
N LYS A 449 22.14 -6.38 17.16
CA LYS A 449 22.68 -6.37 18.51
C LYS A 449 23.96 -5.52 18.55
N THR A 450 24.16 -4.75 19.62
CA THR A 450 25.40 -4.02 19.89
C THR A 450 25.90 -4.32 21.31
N ALA A 451 27.08 -3.84 21.69
CA ALA A 451 27.58 -3.95 23.06
C ALA A 451 26.63 -3.29 24.10
N GLY A 452 25.93 -2.22 23.71
CA GLY A 452 24.97 -1.49 24.56
C GLY A 452 23.54 -2.05 24.61
N GLY A 453 23.23 -3.09 23.82
CA GLY A 453 21.88 -3.65 23.73
C GLY A 453 21.51 -4.05 22.30
N TYR A 454 20.49 -3.39 21.75
CA TYR A 454 19.97 -3.56 20.40
C TYR A 454 19.64 -2.21 19.76
N ARG A 455 19.71 -2.16 18.43
CA ARG A 455 19.29 -1.03 17.60
C ARG A 455 18.42 -1.55 16.47
N ALA A 456 17.42 -0.78 16.07
CA ALA A 456 16.65 -1.02 14.86
C ALA A 456 16.57 0.27 14.04
N VAL A 457 16.47 0.14 12.71
CA VAL A 457 16.20 1.25 11.81
C VAL A 457 15.10 0.88 10.82
N GLY A 458 14.45 1.90 10.27
CA GLY A 458 13.34 1.75 9.35
C GLY A 458 12.67 3.09 9.05
N THR A 459 11.37 3.06 8.81
CA THR A 459 10.59 4.23 8.35
C THR A 459 9.23 4.30 9.04
N LEU A 460 8.76 5.52 9.30
CA LEU A 460 7.36 5.81 9.61
C LEU A 460 6.92 6.98 8.74
N ASN A 461 5.85 6.78 7.95
CA ASN A 461 5.41 7.62 6.82
C ASN A 461 6.49 8.55 6.25
N ARG A 462 7.42 7.99 5.45
CA ARG A 462 8.45 8.74 4.70
C ARG A 462 9.46 9.53 5.58
N THR A 463 9.43 9.36 6.91
CA THR A 463 10.47 9.79 7.87
C THR A 463 11.31 8.60 8.37
N PRO A 464 12.65 8.68 8.32
CA PRO A 464 13.54 7.60 8.76
C PRO A 464 13.69 7.59 10.28
N LEU A 465 13.63 6.39 10.88
CA LEU A 465 13.65 6.21 12.33
C LEU A 465 14.79 5.31 12.82
N LEU A 466 15.21 5.58 14.05
CA LEU A 466 16.09 4.75 14.86
C LEU A 466 15.35 4.36 16.15
N TRP A 467 15.33 3.06 16.47
CA TRP A 467 14.92 2.58 17.79
C TRP A 467 16.12 2.06 18.57
N THR A 468 16.25 2.47 19.82
CA THR A 468 17.24 1.95 20.77
C THR A 468 16.57 1.14 21.88
N GLY A 469 17.13 -0.02 22.22
CA GLY A 469 16.54 -0.91 23.24
C GLY A 469 17.61 -1.73 23.97
N ARG A 470 17.57 -1.81 25.30
CA ARG A 470 18.58 -2.55 26.09
C ARG A 470 18.38 -4.07 26.04
N ASP A 471 17.13 -4.49 26.02
CA ASP A 471 16.66 -5.87 26.17
C ASP A 471 16.11 -6.47 24.86
N GLY A 472 15.84 -5.62 23.86
CA GLY A 472 15.17 -5.99 22.61
C GLY A 472 13.66 -6.18 22.76
N LEU A 473 13.07 -5.84 23.91
CA LEU A 473 11.65 -5.93 24.23
C LEU A 473 11.05 -4.59 24.69
N SER A 474 11.90 -3.58 24.90
CA SER A 474 11.55 -2.20 25.24
C SER A 474 12.31 -1.25 24.31
N TRP A 475 11.59 -0.53 23.44
CA TRP A 475 12.17 0.28 22.37
C TRP A 475 11.93 1.78 22.58
N ARG A 476 12.93 2.61 22.27
CA ARG A 476 12.86 4.08 22.32
C ARG A 476 13.07 4.66 20.91
N PRO A 477 12.08 5.34 20.33
CA PRO A 477 12.15 5.89 18.98
C PRO A 477 12.82 7.27 18.95
N GLN A 478 13.60 7.52 17.91
CA GLN A 478 14.29 8.77 17.62
C GLN A 478 14.25 9.00 16.10
N VAL A 479 13.94 10.22 15.67
CA VAL A 479 14.05 10.61 14.24
C VAL A 479 15.52 10.61 13.81
N LEU A 480 15.82 10.01 12.66
CA LEU A 480 17.12 10.16 12.00
C LEU A 480 17.12 11.49 11.21
N PRO A 481 18.08 12.41 11.42
CA PRO A 481 18.07 13.69 10.72
C PRO A 481 18.14 13.51 9.20
N ALA A 482 17.21 14.11 8.45
CA ALA A 482 17.13 14.04 6.99
C ALA A 482 17.35 15.44 6.36
N ARG A 483 18.44 16.10 6.73
CA ARG A 483 18.77 17.48 6.35
C ARG A 483 19.73 17.48 5.15
N GLY A 484 19.37 18.16 4.06
CA GLY A 484 20.22 18.20 2.86
C GLY A 484 19.80 19.28 1.86
N HIS A 485 20.72 19.64 0.96
CA HIS A 485 20.51 20.73 0.00
C HIS A 485 19.38 20.41 -1.01
N GLY A 486 18.37 21.29 -1.08
CA GLY A 486 17.50 21.39 -2.26
C GLY A 486 16.21 20.57 -2.30
N GLY A 487 15.70 20.08 -1.17
CA GLY A 487 14.35 19.50 -1.08
C GLY A 487 14.29 17.97 -1.13
N VAL A 488 14.64 17.35 -0.02
CA VAL A 488 14.24 15.97 0.30
C VAL A 488 12.73 15.96 0.58
N ILE A 489 12.01 14.97 0.03
CA ILE A 489 10.55 14.79 0.17
C ILE A 489 10.14 13.46 0.81
N SER A 490 11.08 12.53 0.94
CA SER A 490 10.91 11.24 1.60
C SER A 490 12.29 10.69 1.96
N ALA A 491 12.41 10.01 3.10
CA ALA A 491 13.63 9.33 3.49
C ALA A 491 13.33 8.02 4.26
N ARG A 492 14.14 6.99 3.99
CA ARG A 492 14.01 5.63 4.54
C ARG A 492 15.39 5.12 4.94
N ALA A 493 15.52 4.50 6.12
CA ALA A 493 16.73 3.80 6.53
C ALA A 493 16.56 2.29 6.29
N THR A 494 17.46 1.66 5.53
CA THR A 494 17.31 0.31 4.96
C THR A 494 18.21 -0.76 5.57
N ASP A 495 19.33 -0.40 6.21
CA ASP A 495 20.21 -1.34 6.90
C ASP A 495 21.04 -0.64 7.99
N VAL A 496 21.56 -1.39 8.96
CA VAL A 496 22.41 -0.88 10.03
C VAL A 496 23.42 -1.92 10.49
N ALA A 497 24.68 -1.49 10.67
CA ALA A 497 25.78 -2.30 11.19
C ALA A 497 26.43 -1.60 12.40
N ALA A 498 27.13 -2.35 13.24
CA ALA A 498 27.78 -1.84 14.44
C ALA A 498 29.21 -2.36 14.61
N ASP A 499 30.05 -1.54 15.24
CA ASP A 499 31.34 -1.98 15.76
C ASP A 499 31.21 -2.52 17.19
N THR A 500 32.25 -3.25 17.59
CA THR A 500 32.53 -3.84 18.90
C THR A 500 32.52 -2.85 20.06
N ASP A 501 32.82 -1.56 19.81
CA ASP A 501 32.72 -0.50 20.82
C ASP A 501 31.27 -0.05 21.11
N GLY A 502 30.33 -0.45 20.25
CA GLY A 502 28.90 -0.12 20.37
C GLY A 502 28.44 1.09 19.54
N THR A 503 29.32 1.74 18.79
CA THR A 503 28.92 2.65 17.69
C THR A 503 28.21 1.87 16.57
N ALA A 504 27.44 2.58 15.74
CA ALA A 504 26.78 2.01 14.57
C ALA A 504 26.73 3.01 13.43
N ILE A 505 26.59 2.50 12.21
CA ILE A 505 26.24 3.29 11.04
C ILE A 505 24.99 2.68 10.43
N ALA A 506 23.97 3.52 10.25
CA ALA A 506 22.77 3.20 9.50
C ALA A 506 22.87 3.80 8.09
N VAL A 507 22.25 3.13 7.12
CA VAL A 507 22.19 3.58 5.73
C VAL A 507 20.76 3.57 5.22
N GLY A 508 20.52 4.27 4.12
CA GLY A 508 19.20 4.46 3.55
C GLY A 508 19.21 5.28 2.27
N THR A 509 18.05 5.81 1.92
CA THR A 509 17.84 6.64 0.73
C THR A 509 17.16 7.95 1.14
N LEU A 510 17.67 9.07 0.62
CA LEU A 510 17.07 10.40 0.68
C LEU A 510 16.49 10.73 -0.70
N THR A 511 15.18 10.65 -0.84
CA THR A 511 14.46 10.92 -2.08
C THR A 511 14.13 12.41 -2.18
N ARG A 512 14.44 13.01 -3.33
CA ARG A 512 14.19 14.42 -3.64
C ARG A 512 13.04 14.53 -4.65
N ASN A 513 12.63 15.75 -5.01
CA ASN A 513 11.74 15.98 -6.17
C ASN A 513 12.27 15.33 -7.47
N ARG A 514 13.60 15.18 -7.57
CA ARG A 514 14.36 14.79 -8.77
C ARG A 514 15.52 13.89 -8.33
N GLY A 515 15.44 12.59 -8.58
CA GLY A 515 16.47 11.60 -8.18
C GLY A 515 16.63 11.40 -6.66
N SER A 516 17.63 10.60 -6.26
CA SER A 516 17.89 10.25 -4.86
C SER A 516 19.39 10.20 -4.49
N TRP A 517 19.66 10.31 -3.19
CA TRP A 517 20.99 10.24 -2.57
C TRP A 517 21.03 9.17 -1.47
N LEU A 518 22.22 8.75 -1.03
CA LEU A 518 22.35 7.90 0.15
C LEU A 518 22.05 8.69 1.42
N GLY A 519 21.15 8.16 2.24
CA GLY A 519 21.09 8.51 3.66
C GLY A 519 22.15 7.71 4.40
N VAL A 520 23.01 8.38 5.17
CA VAL A 520 24.03 7.72 6.00
C VAL A 520 24.08 8.43 7.35
N TRP A 521 23.98 7.65 8.43
CA TRP A 521 23.91 8.17 9.79
C TRP A 521 24.88 7.42 10.69
N SER A 522 25.86 8.13 11.26
CA SER A 522 26.62 7.61 12.40
C SER A 522 25.74 7.67 13.65
N ILE A 523 25.91 6.70 14.55
CA ILE A 523 25.13 6.59 15.78
C ILE A 523 26.10 6.22 16.89
N ASP A 524 26.35 7.15 17.82
CA ASP A 524 27.35 6.97 18.87
C ASP A 524 27.00 5.82 19.84
N ALA A 525 27.93 5.45 20.72
CA ALA A 525 27.71 4.38 21.70
C ALA A 525 26.54 4.63 22.67
N ALA A 526 26.09 5.89 22.83
CA ALA A 526 24.91 6.26 23.63
C ALA A 526 23.58 6.18 22.86
N GLY A 527 23.62 6.01 21.53
CA GLY A 527 22.44 5.93 20.66
C GLY A 527 22.02 7.27 20.04
N ARG A 528 22.89 8.28 20.02
CA ARG A 528 22.61 9.59 19.40
C ARG A 528 22.98 9.55 17.92
N PRO A 529 22.03 9.78 16.99
CA PRO A 529 22.30 9.78 15.56
C PRO A 529 22.84 11.13 15.08
N GLN A 530 23.72 11.09 14.08
CA GLN A 530 24.19 12.23 13.30
C GLN A 530 24.21 11.83 11.83
N GLN A 531 23.61 12.65 10.96
CA GLN A 531 23.72 12.45 9.51
C GLN A 531 25.12 12.80 9.02
N LEU A 532 25.72 11.92 8.22
CA LEU A 532 26.99 12.14 7.54
C LEU A 532 26.74 12.71 6.14
N ASN A 533 27.64 13.58 5.67
CA ASN A 533 27.55 14.22 4.36
C ASN A 533 28.92 14.12 3.68
N ALA A 534 29.06 13.15 2.77
CA ALA A 534 30.27 12.94 1.95
C ALA A 534 29.90 13.07 0.46
N PRO A 535 30.81 13.54 -0.42
CA PRO A 535 30.58 13.58 -1.88
C PRO A 535 30.18 12.22 -2.47
N GLU A 536 30.68 11.13 -1.90
CA GLU A 536 30.39 9.75 -2.28
C GLU A 536 28.92 9.34 -2.10
N PHE A 537 28.16 10.05 -1.27
CA PHE A 537 26.75 9.79 -0.98
C PHE A 537 25.79 10.50 -1.94
N VAL A 538 26.30 11.42 -2.75
CA VAL A 538 25.56 12.22 -3.72
C VAL A 538 25.61 11.55 -5.08
N SER A 539 24.46 11.45 -5.76
CA SER A 539 24.42 11.08 -7.18
C SER A 539 24.96 12.27 -8.00
N PRO A 540 26.05 12.10 -8.78
CA PRO A 540 26.66 13.16 -9.59
C PRO A 540 25.93 13.40 -10.92
N VAL A 541 24.93 12.58 -11.27
CA VAL A 541 24.11 12.75 -12.47
C VAL A 541 23.47 14.14 -12.43
N ALA A 542 23.74 14.96 -13.45
CA ALA A 542 23.23 16.32 -13.54
C ALA A 542 21.73 16.37 -13.87
N ASP A 543 21.23 15.36 -14.58
CA ASP A 543 19.85 15.24 -15.02
C ASP A 543 18.92 14.71 -13.91
N ASP A 544 17.64 15.04 -14.02
CA ASP A 544 16.61 14.97 -12.96
C ASP A 544 16.28 13.55 -12.43
N TYR A 545 16.84 12.50 -13.03
CA TYR A 545 16.47 11.10 -12.82
C TYR A 545 17.62 10.20 -12.33
N GLY A 546 18.73 10.77 -11.85
CA GLY A 546 19.80 9.99 -11.22
C GLY A 546 19.42 9.46 -9.84
N TYR A 547 19.37 8.13 -9.68
CA TYR A 547 19.06 7.49 -8.39
C TYR A 547 20.28 6.84 -7.75
N LEU A 548 20.33 6.89 -6.42
CA LEU A 548 21.39 6.24 -5.63
C LEU A 548 20.78 5.73 -4.31
N GLU A 549 20.74 4.40 -4.15
CA GLU A 549 20.03 3.72 -3.06
C GLU A 549 20.95 2.84 -2.23
N ALA A 550 20.88 2.94 -0.89
CA ALA A 550 21.55 1.99 0.00
C ALA A 550 20.77 0.67 0.09
N ARG A 551 21.43 -0.46 -0.19
CA ARG A 551 20.84 -1.80 -0.07
C ARG A 551 21.39 -2.61 1.10
N THR A 552 22.60 -2.29 1.58
CA THR A 552 23.20 -2.94 2.76
C THR A 552 24.38 -2.15 3.32
N ILE A 553 24.67 -2.32 4.62
CA ILE A 553 25.93 -1.92 5.24
C ILE A 553 26.48 -3.06 6.10
N THR A 554 27.80 -3.20 6.16
CA THR A 554 28.45 -4.15 7.07
C THR A 554 29.69 -3.56 7.73
N HIS A 555 30.09 -4.14 8.86
CA HIS A 555 31.33 -3.82 9.57
C HIS A 555 32.11 -5.10 9.89
N GLY A 556 33.44 -5.06 9.80
CA GLY A 556 34.32 -6.17 10.13
C GLY A 556 35.74 -5.72 10.40
N ALA A 557 36.70 -6.65 10.51
CA ALA A 557 38.09 -6.33 10.84
C ALA A 557 38.88 -5.59 9.72
N GLY A 558 38.21 -5.27 8.61
CA GLY A 558 38.69 -4.38 7.54
C GLY A 558 37.97 -3.02 7.50
N GLY A 559 37.11 -2.70 8.48
CA GLY A 559 36.29 -1.49 8.51
C GLY A 559 34.88 -1.69 7.96
N TRP A 560 34.28 -0.60 7.46
CA TRP A 560 32.91 -0.50 6.99
C TRP A 560 32.82 -0.66 5.47
N VAL A 561 31.76 -1.31 4.98
CA VAL A 561 31.40 -1.32 3.56
C VAL A 561 29.90 -1.08 3.39
N ILE A 562 29.54 -0.12 2.53
CA ILE A 562 28.18 0.13 2.06
C ILE A 562 28.03 -0.46 0.66
N GLY A 563 26.98 -1.24 0.44
CA GLY A 563 26.52 -1.67 -0.89
C GLY A 563 25.31 -0.85 -1.34
N ALA A 564 25.46 -0.18 -2.48
CA ALA A 564 24.44 0.67 -3.09
C ALA A 564 24.20 0.33 -4.56
N VAL A 565 23.03 0.71 -5.07
CA VAL A 565 22.71 0.69 -6.51
C VAL A 565 22.63 2.14 -7.00
N HIS A 566 23.31 2.41 -8.12
CA HIS A 566 23.26 3.67 -8.83
C HIS A 566 22.54 3.47 -10.16
N SER A 567 21.56 4.32 -10.46
CA SER A 567 20.78 4.28 -11.70
C SER A 567 20.98 5.55 -12.50
N ALA A 568 21.32 5.40 -13.78
CA ALA A 568 21.41 6.50 -14.75
C ALA A 568 20.98 6.00 -16.14
N ASN A 569 20.15 6.78 -16.84
CA ASN A 569 19.60 6.49 -18.17
C ASN A 569 19.13 5.03 -18.36
N GLY A 570 18.36 4.52 -17.38
CA GLY A 570 17.78 3.18 -17.40
C GLY A 570 18.78 2.03 -17.22
N ARG A 571 20.04 2.33 -16.86
CA ARG A 571 21.09 1.33 -16.58
C ARG A 571 21.45 1.38 -15.09
N ASN A 572 21.50 0.21 -14.46
CA ASN A 572 21.93 0.07 -13.06
C ASN A 572 23.40 -0.38 -12.96
N ASP A 573 24.13 0.23 -12.02
CA ASP A 573 25.50 -0.12 -11.62
C ASP A 573 25.56 -0.34 -10.10
N ILE A 574 26.39 -1.27 -9.63
CA ILE A 574 26.72 -1.36 -8.20
C ILE A 574 27.75 -0.28 -7.83
N TRP A 575 27.49 0.41 -6.72
CA TRP A 575 28.51 1.17 -6.01
C TRP A 575 28.82 0.48 -4.68
N LEU A 576 30.11 0.29 -4.42
CA LEU A 576 30.63 -0.14 -3.12
C LEU A 576 31.45 1.01 -2.56
N LEU A 577 31.13 1.44 -1.34
CA LEU A 577 31.86 2.48 -0.60
C LEU A 577 32.52 1.83 0.61
N HIS A 578 33.78 2.16 0.88
CA HIS A 578 34.53 1.67 2.04
C HIS A 578 34.95 2.82 2.95
N SER A 579 35.08 2.54 4.24
CA SER A 579 35.67 3.44 5.23
C SER A 579 36.38 2.65 6.34
N SER A 580 37.55 3.11 6.77
CA SER A 580 38.28 2.53 7.91
C SER A 580 37.86 3.06 9.28
N ASP A 581 37.18 4.19 9.33
CA ASP A 581 36.80 4.92 10.57
C ASP A 581 35.29 5.19 10.68
N GLY A 582 34.54 5.11 9.59
CA GLY A 582 33.12 5.44 9.50
C GLY A 582 32.84 6.89 9.08
N GLU A 583 33.87 7.75 9.04
CA GLU A 583 33.76 9.18 8.73
C GLU A 583 34.26 9.50 7.31
N HIS A 584 35.40 8.92 6.91
CA HIS A 584 36.02 9.15 5.61
C HIS A 584 35.70 7.99 4.66
N TRP A 585 34.99 8.29 3.59
CA TRP A 585 34.48 7.29 2.65
C TRP A 585 35.22 7.34 1.31
N THR A 586 35.34 6.19 0.64
CA THR A 586 35.99 6.07 -0.67
C THR A 586 35.23 5.09 -1.55
N ARG A 587 34.96 5.47 -2.80
CA ARG A 587 34.35 4.57 -3.79
C ARG A 587 35.35 3.52 -4.24
N ALA A 588 34.96 2.25 -4.10
CA ALA A 588 35.77 1.10 -4.43
C ALA A 588 35.95 0.92 -5.96
N LYS A 589 36.95 0.12 -6.33
CA LYS A 589 37.41 -0.10 -7.71
C LYS A 589 37.30 -1.58 -8.06
N GLY A 590 36.90 -1.87 -9.30
CA GLY A 590 36.89 -3.23 -9.83
C GLY A 590 38.20 -3.61 -10.51
N THR A 591 38.51 -4.90 -10.62
CA THR A 591 39.68 -5.37 -11.39
C THR A 591 39.57 -5.20 -12.91
N VAL A 592 38.37 -4.96 -13.46
CA VAL A 592 38.15 -4.80 -14.91
C VAL A 592 37.61 -3.40 -15.21
N ARG A 593 38.31 -2.67 -16.08
CA ARG A 593 37.95 -1.31 -16.51
C ARG A 593 37.26 -1.33 -17.87
N ALA A 594 36.14 -0.63 -18.00
CA ALA A 594 35.49 -0.34 -19.27
C ALA A 594 36.07 0.91 -19.94
N ARG A 595 35.94 1.02 -21.26
CA ARG A 595 35.79 2.31 -21.92
C ARG A 595 34.31 2.67 -21.87
N LEU A 596 33.99 3.92 -21.52
CA LEU A 596 32.63 4.42 -21.50
C LEU A 596 32.27 5.05 -22.86
N ASP A 597 30.97 5.12 -23.16
CA ASP A 597 30.40 5.96 -24.22
C ASP A 597 30.15 7.38 -23.68
N GLU A 598 29.95 8.37 -24.56
CA GLU A 598 29.79 9.79 -24.16
C GLU A 598 28.60 9.99 -23.22
N ASP A 599 27.55 9.16 -23.37
CA ASP A 599 26.43 9.09 -22.44
C ASP A 599 26.86 8.58 -21.06
N SER A 600 27.51 7.42 -20.96
CA SER A 600 27.97 6.88 -19.66
C SER A 600 29.03 7.76 -18.98
N GLU A 601 29.79 8.56 -19.73
CA GLU A 601 30.70 9.57 -19.15
C GLU A 601 29.94 10.79 -18.60
N ARG A 602 28.95 11.31 -19.32
CA ARG A 602 28.04 12.37 -18.85
C ARG A 602 27.21 11.94 -17.63
N ASP A 603 26.76 10.69 -17.64
CA ASP A 603 26.00 10.05 -16.57
C ASP A 603 26.88 9.67 -15.36
N HIS A 604 28.19 9.94 -15.43
CA HIS A 604 29.16 9.62 -14.38
C HIS A 604 29.11 8.16 -13.92
N ARG A 605 28.78 7.23 -14.83
CA ARG A 605 28.75 5.79 -14.55
C ARG A 605 30.13 5.29 -14.15
N THR A 606 30.15 4.19 -13.40
CA THR A 606 31.41 3.65 -12.89
C THR A 606 32.30 3.18 -14.04
N PRO A 607 33.61 3.51 -14.09
CA PRO A 607 34.49 3.04 -15.16
C PRO A 607 34.86 1.55 -15.02
N TRP A 608 34.30 0.84 -14.03
CA TRP A 608 34.65 -0.54 -13.70
C TRP A 608 33.58 -1.54 -14.16
N ALA A 609 33.85 -2.24 -15.25
CA ALA A 609 32.98 -3.29 -15.81
C ALA A 609 32.68 -4.43 -14.81
N THR A 610 33.49 -4.56 -13.76
CA THR A 610 33.20 -5.40 -12.58
C THR A 610 31.80 -5.18 -11.99
N PHE A 611 31.29 -3.94 -12.04
CA PHE A 611 30.05 -3.53 -11.35
C PHE A 611 28.86 -3.19 -12.29
N HIS A 612 29.04 -3.27 -13.61
CA HIS A 612 27.99 -2.91 -14.59
C HIS A 612 26.85 -3.93 -14.68
N GLY A 613 25.62 -3.45 -14.89
CA GLY A 613 24.51 -4.29 -15.37
C GLY A 613 24.79 -4.94 -16.75
N PRO A 614 24.07 -6.02 -17.11
CA PRO A 614 23.98 -6.48 -18.50
C PRO A 614 23.49 -5.36 -19.43
N ALA A 615 23.81 -5.43 -20.74
CA ALA A 615 23.49 -4.34 -21.67
C ALA A 615 21.99 -4.00 -21.76
N ASN A 616 21.13 -5.00 -21.56
CA ASN A 616 19.66 -4.88 -21.56
C ASN A 616 19.09 -5.32 -20.19
N GLY A 617 19.73 -4.96 -19.08
CA GLY A 617 19.29 -5.45 -17.78
C GLY A 617 20.04 -4.92 -16.56
N ASP A 618 19.60 -5.38 -15.39
CA ASP A 618 19.94 -4.77 -14.11
C ASP A 618 21.02 -5.53 -13.33
N ILE A 619 21.52 -4.88 -12.28
CA ILE A 619 22.38 -5.50 -11.28
C ILE A 619 22.14 -4.91 -9.90
N VAL A 620 22.11 -5.76 -8.88
CA VAL A 620 21.89 -5.36 -7.49
C VAL A 620 22.89 -6.06 -6.58
N VAL A 621 23.31 -5.37 -5.52
CA VAL A 621 23.95 -5.98 -4.35
C VAL A 621 22.89 -6.16 -3.25
N SER A 622 22.72 -7.40 -2.78
CA SER A 622 21.76 -7.73 -1.72
C SER A 622 22.39 -7.62 -0.34
N ARG A 623 23.61 -8.17 -0.18
CA ARG A 623 24.33 -8.24 1.11
C ARG A 623 25.84 -8.15 0.88
N VAL A 624 26.53 -7.49 1.80
CA VAL A 624 27.99 -7.61 1.96
C VAL A 624 28.27 -8.28 3.30
N VAL A 625 29.13 -9.28 3.33
CA VAL A 625 29.51 -10.00 4.55
C VAL A 625 31.02 -9.92 4.79
N PRO A 626 31.47 -9.66 6.04
CA PRO A 626 32.89 -9.66 6.39
C PRO A 626 33.39 -11.11 6.56
N VAL A 627 34.62 -11.37 6.08
CA VAL A 627 35.28 -12.67 6.16
C VAL A 627 36.76 -12.46 6.51
N GLY A 628 37.11 -12.74 7.76
CA GLY A 628 38.45 -12.45 8.28
C GLY A 628 38.67 -10.93 8.33
N ARG A 629 39.55 -10.41 7.46
CA ARG A 629 39.72 -8.96 7.21
C ARG A 629 39.08 -8.46 5.92
N GLY A 630 38.75 -9.36 5.00
CA GLY A 630 38.14 -9.03 3.72
C GLY A 630 36.61 -9.09 3.76
N PHE A 631 36.02 -8.99 2.57
CA PHE A 631 34.58 -8.93 2.35
C PHE A 631 34.17 -9.77 1.13
N VAL A 632 32.95 -10.31 1.19
CA VAL A 632 32.27 -10.93 0.05
C VAL A 632 30.93 -10.25 -0.13
N ALA A 633 30.66 -9.73 -1.33
CA ALA A 633 29.38 -9.19 -1.72
C ALA A 633 28.60 -10.24 -2.51
N VAL A 634 27.29 -10.31 -2.31
CA VAL A 634 26.37 -11.18 -3.06
C VAL A 634 25.15 -10.41 -3.52
N GLY A 635 24.59 -10.80 -4.66
CA GLY A 635 23.45 -10.15 -5.29
C GLY A 635 22.99 -10.88 -6.55
N ALA A 636 22.40 -10.14 -7.49
CA ALA A 636 21.91 -10.70 -8.75
C ALA A 636 22.14 -9.75 -9.93
N THR A 637 22.34 -10.32 -11.12
CA THR A 637 22.13 -9.66 -12.41
C THR A 637 20.79 -10.09 -12.99
N PHE A 638 20.13 -9.22 -13.74
CA PHE A 638 18.87 -9.53 -14.43
C PHE A 638 19.01 -9.34 -15.95
N ASP A 639 18.45 -10.25 -16.75
CA ASP A 639 18.35 -10.11 -18.22
C ASP A 639 16.96 -9.62 -18.66
N GLY A 640 16.43 -8.64 -17.92
CA GLY A 640 15.04 -8.16 -17.99
C GLY A 640 14.05 -9.10 -17.29
N ALA A 641 14.13 -10.41 -17.56
CA ALA A 641 13.21 -11.41 -17.01
C ALA A 641 13.81 -12.24 -15.85
N THR A 642 15.06 -12.69 -15.97
CA THR A 642 15.63 -13.78 -15.16
C THR A 642 16.63 -13.25 -14.14
N ALA A 643 16.51 -13.61 -12.86
CA ALA A 643 17.52 -13.31 -11.84
C ALA A 643 18.64 -14.36 -11.85
N VAL A 644 19.88 -13.93 -12.07
CA VAL A 644 21.09 -14.78 -12.01
C VAL A 644 21.95 -14.36 -10.82
N PRO A 645 22.19 -15.25 -9.83
CA PRO A 645 22.91 -14.89 -8.61
C PRO A 645 24.41 -14.74 -8.86
N VAL A 646 25.00 -13.69 -8.29
CA VAL A 646 26.40 -13.29 -8.50
C VAL A 646 27.08 -12.88 -7.19
N SER A 647 28.41 -12.93 -7.18
CA SER A 647 29.25 -12.47 -6.07
C SER A 647 30.50 -11.72 -6.51
N TRP A 648 31.05 -10.95 -5.59
CA TRP A 648 32.33 -10.25 -5.71
C TRP A 648 33.11 -10.44 -4.41
N ARG A 649 34.44 -10.38 -4.48
CA ARG A 649 35.31 -10.59 -3.31
C ARG A 649 36.36 -9.50 -3.22
N SER A 650 36.81 -9.18 -2.00
CA SER A 650 37.81 -8.13 -1.73
C SER A 650 38.54 -8.42 -0.42
N ASP A 651 39.84 -8.14 -0.35
CA ASP A 651 40.63 -8.28 0.88
C ASP A 651 40.70 -6.99 1.71
N ASP A 652 40.34 -5.85 1.12
CA ASP A 652 40.56 -4.49 1.62
C ASP A 652 39.28 -3.63 1.66
N GLY A 653 38.18 -4.07 1.03
CA GLY A 653 36.95 -3.29 0.82
C GLY A 653 37.04 -2.27 -0.33
N LEU A 654 38.24 -1.97 -0.82
CA LEU A 654 38.54 -0.94 -1.83
C LEU A 654 38.78 -1.52 -3.23
N THR A 655 39.24 -2.77 -3.32
CA THR A 655 39.62 -3.45 -4.56
C THR A 655 38.82 -4.75 -4.68
N TRP A 656 37.93 -4.83 -5.66
CA TRP A 656 36.99 -5.94 -5.83
C TRP A 656 37.29 -6.76 -7.08
N THR A 657 37.33 -8.08 -6.92
CA THR A 657 37.40 -9.01 -8.05
C THR A 657 36.21 -8.80 -8.98
N GLU A 658 36.44 -8.99 -10.27
CA GLU A 658 35.41 -9.31 -11.25
C GLU A 658 34.35 -10.29 -10.71
N ARG A 659 33.10 -10.13 -11.18
CA ARG A 659 31.92 -10.92 -10.77
C ARG A 659 32.12 -12.42 -10.98
N GLU A 660 31.56 -13.23 -10.09
CA GLU A 660 31.48 -14.69 -10.18
C GLU A 660 30.01 -15.12 -10.05
N ALA A 661 29.48 -15.82 -11.06
CA ALA A 661 28.12 -16.37 -10.99
C ALA A 661 28.07 -17.57 -10.04
N LEU A 662 27.02 -17.64 -9.22
CA LEU A 662 26.81 -18.73 -8.27
C LEU A 662 26.22 -19.96 -9.02
N PRO A 663 26.71 -21.19 -8.75
CA PRO A 663 26.22 -22.38 -9.43
C PRO A 663 24.76 -22.67 -9.07
N LEU A 664 23.95 -23.07 -10.06
CA LEU A 664 22.52 -23.33 -9.88
C LEU A 664 22.22 -24.84 -9.79
N PRO A 665 21.17 -25.25 -9.06
CA PRO A 665 20.63 -26.61 -9.15
C PRO A 665 20.07 -26.90 -10.54
N ALA A 666 20.06 -28.17 -10.96
CA ALA A 666 19.37 -28.58 -12.18
C ALA A 666 17.86 -28.24 -12.10
N GLY A 667 17.31 -27.64 -13.16
CA GLY A 667 15.93 -27.16 -13.18
C GLY A 667 15.69 -25.84 -12.41
N VAL A 668 16.73 -25.04 -12.20
CA VAL A 668 16.63 -23.66 -11.70
C VAL A 668 17.45 -22.75 -12.60
N SER A 669 16.82 -21.71 -13.15
CA SER A 669 17.46 -20.66 -13.96
C SER A 669 17.26 -19.25 -13.41
N ASP A 670 16.19 -19.03 -12.65
CA ASP A 670 15.76 -17.73 -12.12
C ASP A 670 15.74 -17.76 -10.59
N VAL A 671 16.70 -17.10 -9.93
CA VAL A 671 16.84 -17.09 -8.46
C VAL A 671 17.62 -15.87 -7.97
N GLY A 672 17.05 -15.15 -6.99
CA GLY A 672 17.71 -14.04 -6.30
C GLY A 672 18.52 -14.51 -5.08
N VAL A 673 19.34 -13.62 -4.51
CA VAL A 673 19.96 -13.81 -3.19
C VAL A 673 19.28 -12.88 -2.18
N GLU A 674 18.74 -13.44 -1.10
CA GLU A 674 17.95 -12.73 -0.08
C GLU A 674 18.78 -12.51 1.20
N ALA A 675 19.45 -13.57 1.66
CA ALA A 675 20.20 -13.60 2.91
C ALA A 675 21.61 -14.13 2.72
N ALA A 676 22.55 -13.60 3.51
CA ALA A 676 23.91 -14.13 3.62
C ALA A 676 24.47 -13.91 5.02
N ALA A 677 25.38 -14.80 5.43
CA ALA A 677 26.12 -14.68 6.68
C ALA A 677 27.57 -15.16 6.51
N GLY A 678 28.51 -14.39 7.06
CA GLY A 678 29.93 -14.72 7.10
C GLY A 678 30.34 -15.44 8.38
N SER A 679 31.42 -16.20 8.28
CA SER A 679 32.31 -16.58 9.38
C SER A 679 33.75 -16.20 9.00
N PRO A 680 34.74 -16.26 9.91
CA PRO A 680 36.13 -15.97 9.57
C PRO A 680 36.76 -16.86 8.47
N THR A 681 36.09 -17.95 8.04
CA THR A 681 36.60 -18.88 7.02
C THR A 681 35.55 -19.34 5.99
N SER A 682 34.32 -18.80 6.01
CA SER A 682 33.24 -19.27 5.12
C SER A 682 32.14 -18.22 4.93
N VAL A 683 31.41 -18.29 3.82
CA VAL A 683 30.13 -17.59 3.60
C VAL A 683 29.04 -18.62 3.34
N VAL A 684 27.84 -18.40 3.89
CA VAL A 684 26.61 -19.09 3.48
C VAL A 684 25.62 -18.04 2.98
N ALA A 685 24.97 -18.33 1.85
CA ALA A 685 23.92 -17.49 1.26
C ALA A 685 22.67 -18.33 0.96
N ALA A 686 21.50 -17.69 0.94
CA ALA A 686 20.23 -18.29 0.58
C ALA A 686 19.36 -17.30 -0.20
N GLY A 687 18.41 -17.84 -0.94
CA GLY A 687 17.40 -17.05 -1.66
C GLY A 687 16.35 -17.92 -2.33
N GLN A 688 15.35 -17.28 -2.91
CA GLN A 688 14.21 -17.91 -3.56
C GLN A 688 14.23 -17.67 -5.07
N THR A 689 13.67 -18.61 -5.83
CA THR A 689 13.28 -18.40 -7.24
C THR A 689 12.30 -17.23 -7.35
N SER A 690 12.37 -16.44 -8.42
CA SER A 690 11.50 -15.25 -8.55
C SER A 690 10.00 -15.62 -8.60
N GLY A 691 9.14 -14.64 -8.32
CA GLY A 691 7.68 -14.77 -8.44
C GLY A 691 7.17 -14.91 -9.89
N ARG A 692 8.05 -14.92 -10.90
CA ARG A 692 7.72 -15.24 -12.30
C ARG A 692 7.76 -16.74 -12.58
N VAL A 693 8.46 -17.52 -11.75
CA VAL A 693 8.42 -18.99 -11.76
C VAL A 693 7.05 -19.45 -11.24
N PRO A 694 6.41 -20.50 -11.79
CA PRO A 694 5.13 -21.01 -11.30
C PRO A 694 5.13 -21.28 -9.79
N ASP A 695 4.00 -21.01 -9.12
CA ASP A 695 3.89 -21.06 -7.65
C ASP A 695 4.16 -22.46 -7.05
N ASP A 696 3.96 -23.52 -7.82
CA ASP A 696 4.28 -24.92 -7.48
C ASP A 696 5.72 -25.31 -7.83
N GLU A 697 6.39 -24.56 -8.71
CA GLU A 697 7.81 -24.72 -9.03
C GLU A 697 8.74 -23.84 -8.17
N GLN A 698 8.21 -22.81 -7.50
CA GLN A 698 9.00 -21.89 -6.68
C GLN A 698 9.66 -22.58 -5.48
N ALA A 699 10.94 -22.32 -5.25
CA ALA A 699 11.71 -22.97 -4.20
C ALA A 699 12.89 -22.14 -3.69
N ARG A 700 13.32 -22.46 -2.45
CA ARG A 700 14.60 -22.01 -1.90
C ARG A 700 15.80 -22.70 -2.53
N VAL A 701 16.87 -21.95 -2.71
CA VAL A 701 18.24 -22.42 -2.99
C VAL A 701 19.17 -21.92 -1.87
N SER A 702 20.32 -22.56 -1.69
CA SER A 702 21.37 -22.09 -0.76
C SER A 702 22.75 -22.42 -1.30
N TRP A 703 23.72 -21.58 -0.96
CA TRP A 703 25.10 -21.67 -1.42
C TRP A 703 26.08 -21.51 -0.27
N ARG A 704 27.27 -22.08 -0.42
CA ARG A 704 28.37 -21.95 0.53
C ARG A 704 29.70 -21.78 -0.18
N LEU A 705 30.47 -20.81 0.28
CA LEU A 705 31.88 -20.63 -0.04
C LEU A 705 32.69 -20.98 1.20
N ASP A 706 33.71 -21.82 1.05
CA ASP A 706 34.70 -22.12 2.10
C ASP A 706 36.05 -21.59 1.64
N LEU A 707 36.70 -20.82 2.51
CA LEU A 707 37.99 -20.17 2.24
C LEU A 707 39.12 -20.76 3.08
N ASP A 708 38.83 -21.54 4.14
CA ASP A 708 39.82 -22.26 4.96
C ASP A 708 41.03 -21.41 5.45
N ARG A 709 40.77 -20.11 5.69
CA ARG A 709 41.72 -19.03 6.05
C ARG A 709 42.57 -18.44 4.91
N ALA A 710 42.30 -18.80 3.66
CA ALA A 710 42.77 -18.04 2.51
C ALA A 710 42.22 -16.59 2.52
N PRO A 711 42.85 -15.65 1.78
CA PRO A 711 42.29 -14.32 1.56
C PRO A 711 40.88 -14.39 0.98
N ALA A 712 40.03 -13.39 1.25
CA ALA A 712 38.69 -13.35 0.70
C ALA A 712 38.70 -13.28 -0.84
N SER A 713 39.72 -12.63 -1.42
CA SER A 713 39.94 -12.57 -2.87
C SER A 713 40.31 -13.91 -3.54
N ASP A 714 40.56 -14.99 -2.78
CA ASP A 714 41.02 -16.27 -3.32
C ASP A 714 40.01 -16.93 -4.25
N ARG A 715 40.20 -16.70 -5.55
CA ARG A 715 39.44 -17.31 -6.64
C ARG A 715 39.75 -18.80 -6.88
N THR A 716 40.54 -19.48 -6.04
CA THR A 716 40.63 -20.95 -6.06
C THR A 716 39.48 -21.60 -5.28
N ALA A 717 39.10 -21.04 -4.13
CA ALA A 717 37.87 -21.38 -3.42
C ALA A 717 36.62 -21.17 -4.30
N ARG A 718 35.77 -22.20 -4.42
CA ARG A 718 34.55 -22.17 -5.24
C ARG A 718 33.28 -22.22 -4.40
N TRP A 719 32.23 -21.54 -4.86
CA TRP A 719 30.89 -21.73 -4.36
C TRP A 719 30.40 -23.17 -4.60
N ARG A 720 29.71 -23.71 -3.60
CA ARG A 720 28.98 -24.98 -3.62
C ARG A 720 27.49 -24.69 -3.46
N VAL A 721 26.62 -25.45 -4.12
CA VAL A 721 25.15 -25.25 -4.08
C VAL A 721 24.45 -26.43 -3.42
N GLY A 722 23.37 -26.14 -2.68
CA GLY A 722 22.46 -27.13 -2.12
C GLY A 722 21.50 -27.70 -3.16
N LYS A 723 20.58 -28.57 -2.71
CA LYS A 723 19.47 -29.02 -3.56
C LYS A 723 18.34 -27.98 -3.56
N LYS A 724 17.60 -27.86 -4.68
CA LYS A 724 16.32 -27.14 -4.73
C LYS A 724 15.42 -27.66 -3.60
N ALA A 725 14.85 -26.77 -2.79
CA ALA A 725 13.91 -27.17 -1.75
C ALA A 725 12.61 -27.75 -2.35
N ALA A 726 11.95 -28.65 -1.62
CA ALA A 726 10.65 -29.20 -2.00
C ALA A 726 9.44 -28.36 -1.50
N GLU A 727 9.72 -27.25 -0.81
CA GLU A 727 8.72 -26.32 -0.26
C GLU A 727 8.98 -24.90 -0.79
N ARG A 728 7.91 -24.22 -1.21
CA ARG A 728 7.94 -22.78 -1.52
C ARG A 728 8.24 -22.00 -0.25
N SER A 729 9.47 -21.50 -0.15
CA SER A 729 10.02 -20.96 1.09
C SER A 729 11.19 -20.01 0.84
N SER A 730 11.40 -19.10 1.78
CA SER A 730 12.44 -18.05 1.76
C SER A 730 13.25 -18.13 3.06
N ILE A 731 14.55 -17.85 3.01
CA ILE A 731 15.38 -17.62 4.21
C ILE A 731 15.84 -16.17 4.16
N LEU A 732 15.30 -15.36 5.07
CA LEU A 732 15.47 -13.91 5.17
C LEU A 732 16.65 -13.54 6.08
N SER A 733 17.00 -14.41 7.03
CA SER A 733 18.19 -14.27 7.87
C SER A 733 18.88 -15.61 8.15
N ILE A 734 20.20 -15.57 8.24
CA ILE A 734 21.07 -16.69 8.62
C ILE A 734 21.91 -16.26 9.83
N LEU A 735 21.84 -17.02 10.91
CA LEU A 735 22.66 -16.86 12.11
C LEU A 735 23.63 -18.05 12.24
N PRO A 736 24.95 -17.84 12.18
CA PRO A 736 25.94 -18.85 12.55
C PRO A 736 25.79 -19.25 14.02
N ILE A 737 25.77 -20.56 14.30
CA ILE A 737 25.57 -21.12 15.64
C ILE A 737 26.59 -22.24 15.92
N LYS A 738 26.72 -22.65 17.20
CA LYS A 738 27.60 -23.77 17.56
C LYS A 738 27.18 -25.05 16.83
N GLY A 739 28.01 -25.50 15.90
CA GLY A 739 27.77 -26.72 15.10
C GLY A 739 26.92 -26.52 13.85
N GLY A 740 26.73 -25.29 13.36
CA GLY A 740 26.03 -25.06 12.08
C GLY A 740 25.44 -23.66 11.94
N PHE A 741 24.25 -23.60 11.35
CA PHE A 741 23.50 -22.38 11.04
C PHE A 741 22.03 -22.53 11.44
N LEU A 742 21.42 -21.43 11.87
CA LEU A 742 19.97 -21.26 12.03
C LEU A 742 19.50 -20.27 10.96
N GLY A 743 18.56 -20.67 10.12
CA GLY A 743 17.93 -19.81 9.12
C GLY A 743 16.49 -19.50 9.51
N THR A 744 16.04 -18.26 9.31
CA THR A 744 14.66 -17.84 9.57
C THR A 744 14.05 -17.18 8.33
N GLY A 745 12.73 -17.28 8.19
CA GLY A 745 11.98 -16.69 7.10
C GLY A 745 10.54 -17.18 7.10
N LYS A 746 10.04 -17.55 5.91
CA LYS A 746 8.64 -17.93 5.68
C LYS A 746 8.49 -19.10 4.71
N ALA A 747 7.35 -19.79 4.74
CA ALA A 747 6.95 -20.74 3.71
C ALA A 747 5.45 -20.65 3.43
N THR A 748 5.08 -20.70 2.15
CA THR A 748 3.69 -20.62 1.71
C THR A 748 2.95 -21.93 1.98
N VAL A 749 1.87 -21.87 2.75
CA VAL A 749 1.00 -22.99 3.09
C VAL A 749 -0.45 -22.58 2.87
N HIS A 750 -1.12 -23.25 1.93
CA HIS A 750 -2.52 -22.96 1.54
C HIS A 750 -2.79 -21.50 1.08
N GLY A 751 -1.77 -20.81 0.54
CA GLY A 751 -1.88 -19.47 -0.05
C GLY A 751 -1.25 -18.36 0.81
N ALA A 752 -1.44 -18.41 2.13
CA ALA A 752 -0.72 -17.53 3.06
C ALA A 752 0.71 -18.05 3.31
N ALA A 753 1.64 -17.19 3.72
CA ALA A 753 2.93 -17.64 4.24
C ALA A 753 2.93 -17.63 5.78
N ASP A 754 3.31 -18.77 6.37
CA ASP A 754 3.63 -18.88 7.80
C ASP A 754 5.11 -18.58 8.02
N ALA A 755 5.47 -18.18 9.25
CA ALA A 755 6.86 -18.13 9.67
C ALA A 755 7.47 -19.55 9.81
N ARG A 756 8.76 -19.66 9.48
CA ARG A 756 9.53 -20.91 9.51
C ARG A 756 10.99 -20.67 9.90
N TRP A 757 11.56 -21.56 10.71
CA TRP A 757 13.01 -21.65 10.90
C TRP A 757 13.53 -23.04 10.52
N TRP A 758 14.77 -23.08 10.05
CA TRP A 758 15.47 -24.29 9.67
C TRP A 758 16.86 -24.31 10.29
N ARG A 759 17.34 -25.49 10.64
CA ARG A 759 18.71 -25.73 11.10
C ARG A 759 19.50 -26.43 10.00
N SER A 760 20.76 -26.08 9.86
CA SER A 760 21.71 -26.74 8.96
C SER A 760 23.06 -26.94 9.65
N ARG A 761 23.81 -27.97 9.26
CA ARG A 761 25.22 -28.15 9.68
C ARG A 761 26.20 -27.65 8.63
N ASP A 762 25.82 -27.70 7.37
CA ASP A 762 26.66 -27.43 6.21
C ASP A 762 26.31 -26.10 5.50
N GLY A 763 25.17 -25.48 5.77
CA GLY A 763 24.66 -24.29 5.08
C GLY A 763 23.96 -24.59 3.74
N LEU A 764 23.89 -25.87 3.35
CA LEU A 764 23.36 -26.33 2.06
C LEU A 764 22.15 -27.27 2.23
N SER A 765 22.13 -28.03 3.32
CA SER A 765 21.11 -28.99 3.71
C SER A 765 20.35 -28.43 4.92
N TRP A 766 19.13 -27.94 4.70
CA TRP A 766 18.30 -27.32 5.72
C TRP A 766 17.18 -28.26 6.18
N SER A 767 16.94 -28.33 7.49
CA SER A 767 15.86 -29.12 8.10
C SER A 767 15.01 -28.21 9.00
N GLN A 768 13.70 -28.20 8.80
CA GLN A 768 12.79 -27.38 9.60
C GLN A 768 12.85 -27.80 11.08
N VAL A 769 12.77 -26.82 12.00
CA VAL A 769 12.65 -27.06 13.44
C VAL A 769 11.30 -26.58 13.98
N PRO A 770 10.76 -27.18 15.07
CA PRO A 770 9.48 -26.76 15.65
C PRO A 770 9.50 -25.32 16.18
N LEU A 771 8.39 -24.59 16.01
CA LEU A 771 8.24 -23.19 16.44
C LEU A 771 7.24 -23.04 17.60
N PRO A 772 7.45 -22.07 18.52
CA PRO A 772 6.39 -21.60 19.43
C PRO A 772 5.27 -20.91 18.64
N ARG A 773 4.04 -21.44 18.70
CA ARG A 773 2.88 -21.00 17.88
C ARG A 773 2.34 -19.57 18.10
N ARG A 774 3.08 -18.64 18.72
CA ARG A 774 2.64 -17.25 18.95
C ARG A 774 3.12 -16.36 17.80
N ARG A 775 2.19 -15.82 16.99
CA ARG A 775 2.47 -14.94 15.83
C ARG A 775 3.36 -15.56 14.72
N THR A 776 3.46 -16.88 14.66
CA THR A 776 4.24 -17.62 13.65
C THR A 776 3.40 -18.35 12.60
N SER A 777 2.08 -18.43 12.82
CA SER A 777 1.16 -19.22 12.00
C SER A 777 -0.29 -18.86 12.31
N GLY A 778 -1.15 -18.70 11.30
CA GLY A 778 -2.54 -18.27 11.50
C GLY A 778 -3.26 -17.92 10.20
N ALA A 779 -4.18 -16.95 10.29
CA ALA A 779 -4.74 -16.25 9.13
C ALA A 779 -3.96 -14.93 8.93
N GLY A 780 -3.85 -14.47 7.67
CA GLY A 780 -2.89 -13.44 7.27
C GLY A 780 -1.49 -14.02 7.03
N GLU A 781 -0.55 -13.20 6.55
CA GLU A 781 0.87 -13.59 6.43
C GLU A 781 1.63 -13.42 7.76
N GLN A 782 2.60 -14.31 8.03
CA GLN A 782 3.60 -14.16 9.09
C GLN A 782 4.99 -14.53 8.56
N ARG A 783 6.01 -13.79 9.00
CA ARG A 783 7.41 -14.01 8.62
C ARG A 783 8.35 -13.60 9.76
N ILE A 784 9.52 -14.22 9.82
CA ILE A 784 10.56 -13.88 10.81
C ILE A 784 11.81 -13.42 10.07
N GLU A 785 11.90 -12.10 9.92
CA GLU A 785 12.93 -11.36 9.21
C GLU A 785 14.32 -11.64 9.76
N LYS A 786 14.49 -11.66 11.10
CA LYS A 786 15.82 -11.77 11.71
C LYS A 786 15.80 -12.46 13.06
N VAL A 787 16.88 -13.20 13.33
CA VAL A 787 17.16 -13.79 14.64
C VAL A 787 18.50 -13.29 15.16
N LEU A 788 18.51 -12.87 16.43
CA LEU A 788 19.63 -12.20 17.08
C LEU A 788 19.95 -12.89 18.42
N PRO A 789 21.23 -12.97 18.83
CA PRO A 789 21.58 -13.51 20.14
C PRO A 789 20.94 -12.73 21.30
N ALA A 790 20.49 -13.42 22.35
CA ALA A 790 20.09 -12.84 23.62
C ALA A 790 20.89 -13.47 24.77
N ALA A 791 20.82 -12.87 25.98
CA ALA A 791 21.54 -13.37 27.15
C ALA A 791 20.97 -14.70 27.68
N ASP A 792 19.70 -14.97 27.35
CA ASP A 792 18.84 -16.05 27.82
C ASP A 792 18.30 -16.94 26.68
N GLY A 793 18.80 -16.75 25.45
CA GLY A 793 18.34 -17.47 24.27
C GLY A 793 18.50 -16.64 22.99
N LEU A 794 17.40 -16.43 22.29
CA LEU A 794 17.33 -15.66 21.05
C LEU A 794 16.29 -14.55 21.16
N LEU A 795 16.59 -13.41 20.55
CA LEU A 795 15.60 -12.40 20.20
C LEU A 795 15.19 -12.63 18.74
N LEU A 796 13.89 -12.71 18.49
CA LEU A 796 13.31 -12.66 17.16
C LEU A 796 12.88 -11.23 16.86
N TRP A 797 13.10 -10.81 15.63
CA TRP A 797 12.32 -9.78 14.98
C TRP A 797 11.52 -10.45 13.85
N GLY A 798 10.21 -10.25 13.86
CA GLY A 798 9.29 -10.76 12.87
C GLY A 798 8.12 -9.80 12.65
N TRP A 799 7.33 -10.12 11.65
CA TRP A 799 6.24 -9.29 11.15
C TRP A 799 5.01 -10.18 10.98
N ASP A 800 3.86 -9.70 11.44
CA ASP A 800 2.58 -10.37 11.23
C ASP A 800 1.47 -9.43 10.76
N VAL A 801 0.59 -10.00 9.93
CA VAL A 801 -0.66 -9.43 9.44
C VAL A 801 -1.80 -9.86 10.39
N PRO A 802 -2.74 -8.97 10.78
CA PRO A 802 -3.79 -9.32 11.72
C PRO A 802 -4.74 -10.40 11.18
N PRO A 803 -5.39 -11.21 12.03
CA PRO A 803 -5.69 -10.95 13.45
C PRO A 803 -4.60 -11.36 14.46
N ALA A 804 -3.44 -11.86 14.03
CA ALA A 804 -2.35 -12.25 14.95
C ALA A 804 -1.64 -11.01 15.59
N GLY A 805 -1.48 -9.95 14.81
CA GLY A 805 -0.75 -8.73 15.15
C GLY A 805 -0.67 -7.79 13.95
N GLY A 806 -0.37 -6.51 14.13
CA GLY A 806 -0.35 -5.52 13.06
C GLY A 806 1.02 -4.87 12.87
N GLY A 807 1.86 -5.48 12.03
CA GLY A 807 3.20 -4.99 11.69
C GLY A 807 4.30 -5.57 12.58
N ASP A 808 5.44 -4.89 12.61
CA ASP A 808 6.67 -5.41 13.21
C ASP A 808 6.59 -5.63 14.73
N TYR A 809 7.17 -6.75 15.16
CA TYR A 809 7.25 -7.14 16.56
C TYR A 809 8.58 -7.82 16.91
N THR A 810 8.90 -7.77 18.20
CA THR A 810 10.04 -8.45 18.82
C THR A 810 9.59 -9.35 19.94
N VAL A 811 10.20 -10.54 20.06
CA VAL A 811 9.89 -11.50 21.12
C VAL A 811 11.09 -12.38 21.43
N ARG A 812 11.27 -12.75 22.71
CA ARG A 812 12.31 -13.69 23.14
C ARG A 812 11.83 -15.13 23.06
N VAL A 813 12.73 -16.01 22.61
CA VAL A 813 12.51 -17.46 22.55
C VAL A 813 13.74 -18.21 23.06
N PRO A 814 13.58 -19.42 23.64
CA PRO A 814 14.71 -20.28 23.94
C PRO A 814 15.42 -20.73 22.65
N MET A 815 16.70 -21.09 22.78
CA MET A 815 17.43 -21.73 21.69
C MET A 815 16.73 -23.05 21.27
N PRO A 816 16.50 -23.30 19.96
CA PRO A 816 16.07 -24.61 19.49
C PRO A 816 17.10 -25.69 19.87
N GLN A 817 16.63 -26.83 20.39
CA GLN A 817 17.47 -27.95 20.82
C GLN A 817 18.12 -28.67 19.63
#